data_AF-A0A511FCR3-F1
#
_entry.id   AF-A0A511FCR3-F1
#
_cell.length_a   1.000
_cell.length_b   1.000
_cell.length_c   1.000
_cell.angle_alpha   90.00
_cell.angle_beta   90.00
_cell.angle_gamma   90.00
#
_symmetry.space_group_name_H-M   'P 1'
#
loop_
_entity.id
_entity.type
_entity.pdbx_description
1 polymer ?
#
loop_
_entity_poly.entity_id
_entity_poly.type
_entity_poly.pdbx_seq_one_letter_code
_entity_poly.pdbx_strand_id
1 'polypeptide(L)'
;MTAPLLLLPLPKHVVEACDLSLAQATKVAETIVDATGLADAFEFSLTSHTGAPRRVSWRTLLVVYVTAGIRGGDMLLTLVQKTAAEMLRDGLLPAKVSYCQLWDNLDHFTTALDAGYVVSAHTHELEVNKTTGEVTDCPNGCTGGRPITRELFSALLLQASAFPAGMTVNTTVFALDSTDKETWAARKSWAKVPDIDQSSGAVRPEDEGEKVSSQDSFTTPGWPRLGHDGRAQHSGDLDARSGYVSGKNMRRKGVFIGFDEHVGTQVPEFGDPETPHVALTLVTAPAGSDKAAAGILAVDALRAVGYDVKELLSDRGYTYLDAEKWANALRARDISQTFDLHKNQRGVHPGPTMGTIWVDGGLFTDALPEHLRDLPGFKLGLTVEEKIALQARYDERLPYAFSPYGELKPTGRRWRGPTWMRWLRCPNDPESMRLPYDRPTTNCKPAYTDPVTGKRVVPCGCHKTVTVSFDEYARERQPLLYGTTTWAASYGRRTAIEAFNSEIRTHRGMNFRRDWCRVRGAARTHALVTFGLVGVNVRLLRDWYTTRGQADPWMVAIGDTSDPDFSLVHARRTAKPRGTALHVRVTTGDIPRRTEPRPRYPFVPKHLRPKHLHATADAAAAAESDSVGTARDADDHAPPHQPG
;
A
#
# COMPACT_ATOMS: atom_id res chain seq x y z
N MET A 1 -14.05 21.75 -1.85
CA MET A 1 -13.89 20.65 -2.83
C MET A 1 -14.31 19.37 -2.14
N THR A 2 -15.21 18.62 -2.77
CA THR A 2 -15.80 17.39 -2.24
C THR A 2 -14.70 16.49 -1.67
N ALA A 3 -14.92 16.00 -0.45
CA ALA A 3 -14.14 14.92 0.16
C ALA A 3 -13.82 13.85 -0.89
N PRO A 4 -12.67 13.14 -0.80
CA PRO A 4 -12.56 11.90 -1.56
C PRO A 4 -13.83 11.13 -1.23
N LEU A 5 -14.66 10.90 -2.25
CA LEU A 5 -15.73 9.94 -2.15
C LEU A 5 -14.98 8.64 -1.96
N LEU A 6 -14.63 8.34 -0.70
CA LEU A 6 -14.63 6.97 -0.20
C LEU A 6 -15.83 6.36 -0.90
N LEU A 7 -15.57 5.35 -1.73
CA LEU A 7 -16.61 4.52 -2.28
C LEU A 7 -17.56 4.28 -1.12
N LEU A 8 -18.71 4.97 -1.10
CA LEU A 8 -19.75 4.59 -0.17
C LEU A 8 -20.00 3.16 -0.60
N PRO A 9 -19.73 2.16 0.27
CA PRO A 9 -20.00 0.79 -0.07
C PRO A 9 -21.43 0.82 -0.57
N LEU A 10 -21.62 0.28 -1.78
CA LEU A 10 -22.95 0.19 -2.35
C LEU A 10 -23.89 -0.26 -1.23
N PRO A 11 -25.06 0.37 -1.06
CA PRO A 11 -26.03 -0.09 -0.07
C PRO A 11 -26.16 -1.61 -0.21
N LYS A 12 -26.20 -2.36 0.90
CA LYS A 12 -26.23 -3.84 0.87
C LYS A 12 -27.27 -4.42 -0.11
N HIS A 13 -28.34 -3.68 -0.41
CA HIS A 13 -29.40 -4.04 -1.36
C HIS A 13 -29.04 -3.81 -2.86
N VAL A 14 -27.93 -3.14 -3.17
CA VAL A 14 -27.35 -3.01 -4.52
C VAL A 14 -26.16 -3.97 -4.70
N VAL A 15 -25.58 -4.46 -3.60
CA VAL A 15 -24.55 -5.52 -3.54
C VAL A 15 -25.14 -6.93 -3.69
N GLU A 16 -26.42 -7.06 -4.01
CA GLU A 16 -26.91 -8.26 -4.71
C GLU A 16 -26.43 -8.30 -6.18
N ALA A 17 -25.23 -7.78 -6.47
CA ALA A 17 -24.52 -8.08 -7.70
C ALA A 17 -24.10 -9.55 -7.60
N CYS A 18 -25.06 -10.41 -7.98
CA CYS A 18 -25.07 -11.87 -7.93
C CYS A 18 -23.74 -12.50 -7.54
N ASP A 19 -23.69 -13.12 -6.35
CA ASP A 19 -22.65 -14.07 -6.00
C ASP A 19 -22.45 -15.01 -7.19
N LEU A 20 -21.18 -15.22 -7.58
CA LEU A 20 -20.86 -16.17 -8.64
C LEU A 20 -21.52 -17.51 -8.30
N SER A 21 -22.20 -18.09 -9.29
CA SER A 21 -22.70 -19.46 -9.15
C SER A 21 -21.54 -20.41 -8.80
N LEU A 22 -21.84 -21.56 -8.22
CA LEU A 22 -20.79 -22.52 -7.86
C LEU A 22 -19.92 -22.89 -9.08
N ALA A 23 -20.55 -23.10 -10.24
CA ALA A 23 -19.86 -23.39 -11.49
C ALA A 23 -18.93 -22.24 -11.93
N GLN A 24 -19.41 -21.00 -11.88
CA GLN A 24 -18.60 -19.81 -12.18
C GLN A 24 -17.42 -19.67 -11.22
N ALA A 25 -17.67 -19.78 -9.91
CA ALA A 25 -16.64 -19.69 -8.89
C ALA A 25 -15.58 -20.77 -9.07
N THR A 26 -15.97 -22.00 -9.40
CA THR A 26 -15.03 -23.09 -9.70
C THR A 26 -14.21 -22.81 -10.94
N LYS A 27 -14.82 -22.36 -12.04
CA LYS A 27 -14.08 -22.07 -13.28
C LYS A 27 -13.09 -20.91 -13.13
N VAL A 28 -13.46 -19.88 -12.34
CA VAL A 28 -12.55 -18.81 -11.94
C VAL A 28 -11.41 -19.37 -11.09
N ALA A 29 -11.71 -20.22 -10.09
CA ALA A 29 -10.70 -20.84 -9.24
C ALA A 29 -9.71 -21.69 -10.04
N GLU A 30 -10.18 -22.49 -10.99
CA GLU A 30 -9.35 -23.26 -11.91
C GLU A 30 -8.41 -22.36 -12.71
N THR A 31 -8.95 -21.31 -13.33
CA THR A 31 -8.17 -20.34 -14.10
C THR A 31 -7.08 -19.67 -13.25
N ILE A 32 -7.39 -19.30 -12.00
CA ILE A 32 -6.44 -18.73 -11.05
C ILE A 32 -5.35 -19.74 -10.71
N VAL A 33 -5.73 -20.95 -10.28
CA VAL A 33 -4.78 -21.99 -9.85
C VAL A 33 -3.84 -22.37 -10.99
N ASP A 34 -4.38 -22.58 -12.19
CA ASP A 34 -3.62 -23.01 -13.36
C ASP A 34 -2.62 -21.91 -13.80
N ALA A 35 -2.94 -20.63 -13.62
CA ALA A 35 -2.04 -19.52 -13.94
C ALA A 35 -0.83 -19.40 -12.98
N THR A 36 -0.87 -20.03 -11.79
CA THR A 36 0.19 -19.86 -10.78
C THR A 36 1.36 -20.84 -10.91
N GLY A 37 1.17 -21.99 -11.56
CA GLY A 37 2.13 -23.11 -11.53
C GLY A 37 2.29 -23.79 -10.15
N LEU A 38 1.49 -23.41 -9.14
CA LEU A 38 1.58 -23.98 -7.78
C LEU A 38 1.14 -25.44 -7.73
N ALA A 39 0.13 -25.81 -8.52
CA ALA A 39 -0.32 -27.20 -8.58
C ALA A 39 0.82 -28.12 -9.06
N ASP A 40 1.54 -27.71 -10.11
CA ASP A 40 2.67 -28.46 -10.65
C ASP A 40 3.84 -28.49 -9.67
N ALA A 41 4.13 -27.36 -9.00
CA ALA A 41 5.15 -27.30 -7.96
C ALA A 41 4.86 -28.26 -6.80
N PHE A 42 3.61 -28.32 -6.33
CA PHE A 42 3.24 -29.27 -5.27
C PHE A 42 3.24 -30.72 -5.74
N GLU A 43 2.80 -30.99 -6.99
CA GLU A 43 2.87 -32.33 -7.55
C GLU A 43 4.33 -32.79 -7.69
N PHE A 44 5.21 -31.91 -8.13
CA PHE A 44 6.64 -32.18 -8.22
C PHE A 44 7.31 -32.38 -6.86
N SER A 45 7.08 -31.48 -5.90
CA SER A 45 7.80 -31.48 -4.62
C SER A 45 7.21 -32.42 -3.57
N LEU A 46 5.90 -32.68 -3.59
CA LEU A 46 5.18 -33.30 -2.47
C LEU A 46 4.50 -34.62 -2.82
N THR A 47 4.51 -35.04 -4.08
CA THR A 47 3.99 -36.35 -4.45
C THR A 47 5.11 -37.38 -4.40
N SER A 48 4.94 -38.37 -3.51
CA SER A 48 5.88 -39.49 -3.41
C SER A 48 5.90 -40.28 -4.72
N HIS A 49 7.09 -40.56 -5.24
CA HIS A 49 7.29 -41.47 -6.38
C HIS A 49 7.09 -42.95 -6.02
N THR A 50 6.90 -43.27 -4.73
CA THR A 50 6.69 -44.63 -4.22
C THR A 50 5.42 -44.70 -3.36
N GLY A 51 4.68 -45.81 -3.45
CA GLY A 51 3.44 -46.03 -2.69
C GLY A 51 2.16 -45.84 -3.51
N ALA A 52 1.01 -45.87 -2.84
CA ALA A 52 -0.29 -45.73 -3.50
C ALA A 52 -0.50 -44.30 -4.03
N PRO A 53 -0.95 -44.13 -5.28
CA PRO A 53 -1.17 -42.81 -5.86
C PRO A 53 -2.24 -42.03 -5.09
N ARG A 54 -2.08 -40.70 -5.03
CA ARG A 54 -3.08 -39.81 -4.43
C ARG A 54 -4.41 -39.96 -5.16
N ARG A 55 -5.50 -40.07 -4.41
CA ARG A 55 -6.87 -40.07 -4.97
C ARG A 55 -7.33 -38.69 -5.45
N VAL A 56 -6.69 -37.62 -4.97
CA VAL A 56 -7.04 -36.22 -5.26
C VAL A 56 -5.74 -35.49 -5.56
N SER A 57 -5.67 -34.81 -6.71
CA SER A 57 -4.49 -34.05 -7.13
C SER A 57 -4.35 -32.74 -6.34
N TRP A 58 -3.13 -32.18 -6.32
CA TRP A 58 -2.90 -30.87 -5.71
C TRP A 58 -3.70 -29.75 -6.38
N ARG A 59 -3.82 -29.80 -7.71
CA ARG A 59 -4.72 -28.90 -8.45
C ARG A 59 -6.14 -28.92 -7.88
N THR A 60 -6.70 -30.11 -7.71
CA THR A 60 -8.07 -30.28 -7.21
C THR A 60 -8.24 -29.69 -5.80
N LEU A 61 -7.26 -29.91 -4.92
CA LEU A 61 -7.28 -29.36 -3.56
C LEU A 61 -7.22 -27.83 -3.55
N LEU A 62 -6.34 -27.24 -4.36
CA LEU A 62 -6.24 -25.78 -4.47
C LEU A 62 -7.52 -25.17 -5.04
N VAL A 63 -8.09 -25.76 -6.08
CA VAL A 63 -9.36 -25.32 -6.66
C VAL A 63 -10.49 -25.34 -5.63
N VAL A 64 -10.56 -26.36 -4.78
CA VAL A 64 -11.54 -26.43 -3.68
C VAL A 64 -11.35 -25.27 -2.68
N TYR A 65 -10.13 -25.01 -2.24
CA TYR A 65 -9.85 -23.91 -1.30
C TYR A 65 -10.13 -22.54 -1.90
N VAL A 66 -9.69 -22.30 -3.14
CA VAL A 66 -9.93 -21.04 -3.85
C VAL A 66 -11.41 -20.83 -4.13
N THR A 67 -12.14 -21.87 -4.56
CA THR A 67 -13.60 -21.82 -4.75
C THR A 67 -14.31 -21.43 -3.46
N ALA A 68 -13.93 -22.05 -2.32
CA ALA A 68 -14.49 -21.69 -1.02
C ALA A 68 -14.21 -20.21 -0.66
N GLY A 69 -12.99 -19.72 -0.93
CA GLY A 69 -12.64 -18.32 -0.74
C GLY A 69 -13.50 -17.36 -1.58
N ILE A 70 -13.67 -17.66 -2.88
CA ILE A 70 -14.49 -16.89 -3.83
C ILE A 70 -15.95 -16.82 -3.38
N ARG A 71 -16.52 -17.94 -2.93
CA ARG A 71 -17.88 -17.97 -2.35
C ARG A 71 -17.98 -17.17 -1.06
N GLY A 72 -16.88 -17.05 -0.32
CA GLY A 72 -16.80 -16.31 0.94
C GLY A 72 -17.34 -17.07 2.13
N GLY A 73 -17.54 -16.32 3.21
CA GLY A 73 -17.80 -16.86 4.53
C GLY A 73 -16.52 -17.25 5.26
N ASP A 74 -16.69 -18.09 6.28
CA ASP A 74 -15.60 -18.54 7.13
C ASP A 74 -14.78 -19.64 6.45
N MET A 75 -13.45 -19.54 6.49
CA MET A 75 -12.53 -20.59 6.02
C MET A 75 -12.36 -21.70 7.07
N LEU A 76 -13.48 -22.24 7.56
CA LEU A 76 -13.52 -23.47 8.36
C LEU A 76 -13.37 -24.66 7.42
N LEU A 77 -12.49 -25.62 7.73
CA LEU A 77 -12.29 -26.78 6.87
C LEU A 77 -13.56 -27.63 6.68
N THR A 78 -14.49 -27.61 7.63
CA THR A 78 -15.81 -28.23 7.48
C THR A 78 -16.68 -27.53 6.42
N LEU A 79 -16.58 -26.20 6.30
CA LEU A 79 -17.28 -25.43 5.28
C LEU A 79 -16.60 -25.53 3.91
N VAL A 80 -15.26 -25.61 3.89
CA VAL A 80 -14.50 -25.95 2.66
C VAL A 80 -14.88 -27.35 2.17
N GLN A 81 -14.98 -28.33 3.07
CA GLN A 81 -15.44 -29.68 2.74
C GLN A 81 -16.89 -29.69 2.22
N LYS A 82 -17.77 -28.88 2.82
CA LYS A 82 -19.14 -28.71 2.32
C LYS A 82 -19.15 -28.15 0.89
N THR A 83 -18.31 -27.16 0.60
CA THR A 83 -18.13 -26.62 -0.76
C THR A 83 -17.66 -27.71 -1.72
N ALA A 84 -16.67 -28.52 -1.34
CA ALA A 84 -16.24 -29.65 -2.16
C ALA A 84 -17.35 -30.69 -2.40
N ALA A 85 -18.19 -30.96 -1.40
CA ALA A 85 -19.32 -31.88 -1.53
C ALA A 85 -20.42 -31.33 -2.48
N GLU A 86 -20.63 -30.02 -2.49
CA GLU A 86 -21.50 -29.34 -3.47
C GLU A 86 -20.89 -29.41 -4.87
N MET A 87 -19.60 -29.11 -5.03
CA MET A 87 -18.92 -29.21 -6.32
C MET A 87 -18.97 -30.63 -6.90
N LEU A 88 -18.75 -31.66 -6.07
CA LEU A 88 -18.86 -33.06 -6.49
C LEU A 88 -20.27 -33.41 -6.97
N ARG A 89 -21.31 -32.95 -6.25
CA ARG A 89 -22.71 -33.19 -6.60
C ARG A 89 -23.08 -32.60 -7.96
N ASP A 90 -22.51 -31.44 -8.26
CA ASP A 90 -22.75 -30.70 -9.50
C ASP A 90 -21.80 -31.14 -10.63
N GLY A 91 -21.00 -32.19 -10.42
CA GLY A 91 -20.07 -32.72 -11.43
C GLY A 91 -18.84 -31.86 -11.68
N LEU A 92 -18.55 -30.90 -10.81
CA LEU A 92 -17.41 -29.97 -10.90
C LEU A 92 -16.11 -30.52 -10.28
N LEU A 93 -16.17 -31.71 -9.65
CA LEU A 93 -15.00 -32.40 -9.12
C LEU A 93 -14.92 -33.85 -9.63
N PRO A 94 -13.70 -34.35 -9.92
CA PRO A 94 -13.52 -35.73 -10.38
C PRO A 94 -13.65 -36.76 -9.25
N ALA A 95 -13.46 -36.35 -8.00
CA ALA A 95 -13.46 -37.24 -6.85
C ALA A 95 -13.91 -36.55 -5.56
N LYS A 96 -14.38 -37.35 -4.61
CA LYS A 96 -14.76 -36.88 -3.27
C LYS A 96 -13.54 -36.40 -2.49
N VAL A 97 -13.62 -35.18 -1.96
CA VAL A 97 -12.65 -34.61 -1.03
C VAL A 97 -13.19 -34.69 0.40
N SER A 98 -12.49 -35.42 1.26
CA SER A 98 -12.83 -35.57 2.68
C SER A 98 -12.19 -34.48 3.55
N TYR A 99 -12.73 -34.30 4.76
CA TYR A 99 -12.15 -33.40 5.75
C TYR A 99 -10.69 -33.76 6.09
N CYS A 100 -10.40 -35.04 6.31
CA CYS A 100 -9.03 -35.48 6.64
C CYS A 100 -8.06 -35.14 5.51
N GLN A 101 -8.46 -35.35 4.25
CA GLN A 101 -7.64 -34.92 3.12
C GLN A 101 -7.40 -33.41 3.14
N LEU A 102 -8.41 -32.57 3.39
CA LEU A 102 -8.18 -31.12 3.49
C LEU A 102 -7.20 -30.77 4.62
N TRP A 103 -7.40 -31.33 5.81
CA TRP A 103 -6.53 -31.07 6.96
C TRP A 103 -5.09 -31.54 6.72
N ASP A 104 -4.90 -32.81 6.33
CA ASP A 104 -3.57 -33.41 6.15
C ASP A 104 -2.81 -32.72 5.01
N ASN A 105 -3.49 -32.33 3.94
CA ASN A 105 -2.84 -31.63 2.83
C ASN A 105 -2.48 -30.19 3.20
N LEU A 106 -3.38 -29.46 3.88
CA LEU A 106 -3.08 -28.12 4.40
C LEU A 106 -1.86 -28.17 5.32
N ASP A 107 -1.81 -29.14 6.22
CA ASP A 107 -0.68 -29.38 7.11
C ASP A 107 0.61 -29.62 6.34
N HIS A 108 0.55 -30.54 5.38
CA HIS A 108 1.70 -30.99 4.64
C HIS A 108 2.31 -29.89 3.76
N PHE A 109 1.52 -29.20 2.92
CA PHE A 109 2.06 -28.18 2.04
C PHE A 109 2.55 -26.95 2.82
N THR A 110 1.85 -26.56 3.89
CA THR A 110 2.29 -25.40 4.70
C THR A 110 3.59 -25.69 5.45
N THR A 111 3.74 -26.91 5.98
CA THR A 111 5.01 -27.36 6.57
C THR A 111 6.13 -27.41 5.54
N ALA A 112 5.85 -27.88 4.32
CA ALA A 112 6.84 -27.95 3.26
C ALA A 112 7.26 -26.57 2.74
N LEU A 113 6.33 -25.60 2.65
CA LEU A 113 6.64 -24.20 2.33
C LEU A 113 7.58 -23.59 3.37
N ASP A 114 7.28 -23.74 4.66
CA ASP A 114 8.12 -23.22 5.74
C ASP A 114 9.50 -23.91 5.80
N ALA A 115 9.57 -25.19 5.43
CA ALA A 115 10.84 -25.93 5.34
C ALA A 115 11.64 -25.64 4.06
N GLY A 116 11.10 -24.87 3.11
CA GLY A 116 11.75 -24.57 1.84
C GLY A 116 11.85 -25.76 0.88
N TYR A 117 10.98 -26.77 1.04
CA TYR A 117 10.98 -28.00 0.22
C TYR A 117 10.15 -27.88 -1.06
N VAL A 118 9.30 -26.87 -1.17
CA VAL A 118 8.53 -26.63 -2.39
C VAL A 118 9.36 -25.80 -3.36
N VAL A 119 9.50 -26.30 -4.59
CA VAL A 119 10.20 -25.61 -5.68
C VAL A 119 9.34 -25.59 -6.93
N SER A 120 9.58 -24.61 -7.81
CA SER A 120 8.95 -24.59 -9.13
C SER A 120 9.24 -25.89 -9.89
N ALA A 121 8.23 -26.42 -10.57
CA ALA A 121 8.39 -27.62 -11.39
C ALA A 121 9.32 -27.34 -12.58
N HIS A 122 10.12 -28.35 -12.94
CA HIS A 122 10.96 -28.30 -14.13
C HIS A 122 10.10 -28.54 -15.39
N THR A 123 10.39 -27.82 -16.47
CA THR A 123 9.75 -28.02 -17.78
C THR A 123 10.38 -29.18 -18.58
N HIS A 124 11.29 -29.92 -17.96
CA HIS A 124 12.03 -31.04 -18.53
C HIS A 124 12.22 -32.12 -17.46
N GLU A 125 12.51 -33.35 -17.89
CA GLU A 125 12.86 -34.43 -16.99
C GLU A 125 14.26 -34.19 -16.39
N LEU A 126 14.40 -34.46 -15.08
CA LEU A 126 15.69 -34.37 -14.41
C LEU A 126 16.47 -35.67 -14.62
N GLU A 127 17.64 -35.56 -15.25
CA GLU A 127 18.56 -36.69 -15.39
C GLU A 127 19.44 -36.80 -14.13
N VAL A 128 19.21 -37.85 -13.34
CA VAL A 128 19.96 -38.12 -12.11
C VAL A 128 20.97 -39.24 -12.34
N ASN A 129 22.24 -38.99 -12.03
CA ASN A 129 23.25 -40.03 -11.99
C ASN A 129 22.93 -41.01 -10.86
N LYS A 130 22.53 -42.23 -11.23
CA LYS A 130 22.08 -43.26 -10.27
C LYS A 130 23.18 -43.76 -9.32
N THR A 131 24.45 -43.48 -9.61
CA THR A 131 25.59 -43.89 -8.78
C THR A 131 26.03 -42.79 -7.81
N THR A 132 26.04 -41.53 -8.25
CA THR A 132 26.49 -40.39 -7.41
C THR A 132 25.34 -39.65 -6.74
N GLY A 133 24.11 -39.80 -7.24
CA GLY A 133 22.95 -39.02 -6.83
C GLY A 133 22.95 -37.58 -7.37
N GLU A 134 23.95 -37.21 -8.18
CA GLU A 134 24.04 -35.87 -8.77
C GLU A 134 22.99 -35.70 -9.86
N VAL A 135 22.28 -34.58 -9.81
CA VAL A 135 21.33 -34.16 -10.85
C VAL A 135 22.11 -33.36 -11.89
N THR A 136 21.96 -33.70 -13.16
CA THR A 136 22.56 -32.92 -14.25
C THR A 136 22.00 -31.50 -14.28
N ASP A 137 22.84 -30.57 -14.74
CA ASP A 137 22.45 -29.17 -14.88
C ASP A 137 21.25 -29.02 -15.80
N CYS A 138 20.35 -28.11 -15.42
CA CYS A 138 19.17 -27.82 -16.22
C CYS A 138 19.58 -27.15 -17.55
N PRO A 139 18.86 -27.45 -18.65
CA PRO A 139 19.06 -26.75 -19.91
C PRO A 139 18.78 -25.25 -19.74
N ASN A 140 19.44 -24.45 -20.58
CA ASN A 140 19.25 -23.00 -20.63
C ASN A 140 17.76 -22.65 -20.79
N GLY A 141 17.24 -21.83 -19.87
CA GLY A 141 15.84 -21.39 -19.87
C GLY A 141 14.92 -22.17 -18.94
N CYS A 142 15.40 -23.21 -18.26
CA CYS A 142 14.62 -23.87 -17.22
C CYS A 142 14.34 -22.91 -16.04
N THR A 143 13.08 -22.80 -15.64
CA THR A 143 12.63 -22.02 -14.48
C THR A 143 12.34 -22.89 -13.25
N GLY A 144 12.56 -24.21 -13.35
CA GLY A 144 12.38 -25.18 -12.27
C GLY A 144 13.42 -25.06 -11.16
N GLY A 145 13.11 -25.63 -9.99
CA GLY A 145 14.03 -25.70 -8.85
C GLY A 145 14.11 -24.41 -8.02
N ARG A 146 13.30 -23.38 -8.34
CA ARG A 146 13.27 -22.13 -7.57
C ARG A 146 12.39 -22.30 -6.33
N PRO A 147 12.88 -21.98 -5.12
CA PRO A 147 12.09 -22.11 -3.90
C PRO A 147 10.79 -21.30 -3.94
N ILE A 148 9.70 -21.93 -3.54
CA ILE A 148 8.42 -21.27 -3.31
C ILE A 148 8.27 -21.08 -1.82
N THR A 149 8.52 -19.86 -1.35
CA THR A 149 8.25 -19.48 0.03
C THR A 149 6.75 -19.30 0.24
N ARG A 150 6.34 -19.22 1.51
CA ARG A 150 4.96 -18.91 1.89
C ARG A 150 4.49 -17.56 1.33
N GLU A 151 5.35 -16.55 1.36
CA GLU A 151 5.06 -15.21 0.83
C GLU A 151 4.98 -15.21 -0.70
N LEU A 152 5.80 -16.02 -1.39
CA LEU A 152 5.69 -16.20 -2.84
C LEU A 152 4.42 -16.98 -3.21
N PHE A 153 4.04 -18.01 -2.43
CA PHE A 153 2.78 -18.73 -2.59
C PHE A 153 1.57 -17.79 -2.58
N SER A 154 1.51 -16.86 -1.61
CA SER A 154 0.41 -15.90 -1.56
C SER A 154 0.48 -14.87 -2.67
N ALA A 155 1.66 -14.33 -2.98
CA ALA A 155 1.83 -13.37 -4.07
C ALA A 155 1.39 -13.94 -5.44
N LEU A 156 1.72 -15.21 -5.74
CA LEU A 156 1.32 -15.88 -6.97
C LEU A 156 -0.21 -15.98 -7.11
N LEU A 157 -0.90 -16.46 -6.06
CA LEU A 157 -2.36 -16.57 -6.05
C LEU A 157 -3.04 -15.20 -6.10
N LEU A 158 -2.52 -14.23 -5.33
CA LEU A 158 -3.08 -12.89 -5.27
C LEU A 158 -2.94 -12.15 -6.60
N GLN A 159 -1.78 -12.24 -7.25
CA GLN A 159 -1.57 -11.70 -8.60
C GLN A 159 -2.52 -12.36 -9.61
N ALA A 160 -2.58 -13.69 -9.66
CA ALA A 160 -3.47 -14.40 -10.58
C ALA A 160 -4.95 -14.05 -10.34
N SER A 161 -5.35 -13.78 -9.10
CA SER A 161 -6.71 -13.35 -8.76
C SER A 161 -7.03 -11.88 -9.05
N ALA A 162 -6.00 -11.04 -9.18
CA ALA A 162 -6.13 -9.60 -9.40
C ALA A 162 -6.14 -9.22 -10.89
N PHE A 163 -5.51 -10.03 -11.74
CA PHE A 163 -5.33 -9.73 -13.16
C PHE A 163 -5.72 -10.94 -14.02
N PRO A 164 -7.02 -11.09 -14.37
CA PRO A 164 -7.47 -12.09 -15.33
C PRO A 164 -6.78 -11.88 -16.69
N ALA A 165 -6.72 -12.94 -17.51
CA ALA A 165 -6.07 -12.91 -18.82
C ALA A 165 -6.53 -11.70 -19.66
N GLY A 166 -5.57 -10.89 -20.11
CA GLY A 166 -5.81 -9.65 -20.87
C GLY A 166 -5.82 -8.36 -20.03
N MET A 167 -5.75 -8.45 -18.70
CA MET A 167 -5.56 -7.29 -17.83
C MET A 167 -4.08 -7.11 -17.48
N THR A 168 -3.59 -5.88 -17.49
CA THR A 168 -2.21 -5.55 -17.09
C THR A 168 -2.19 -4.67 -15.86
N VAL A 169 -1.14 -4.86 -15.05
CA VAL A 169 -0.80 -3.96 -13.96
C VAL A 169 -0.30 -2.66 -14.56
N ASN A 170 -0.91 -1.53 -14.19
CA ASN A 170 -0.54 -0.22 -14.69
C ASN A 170 -0.05 0.71 -13.57
N THR A 171 0.70 0.19 -12.60
CA THR A 171 1.29 1.01 -11.53
C THR A 171 2.59 0.45 -10.98
N THR A 172 3.45 1.36 -10.54
CA THR A 172 4.67 1.10 -9.76
C THR A 172 4.52 1.51 -8.29
N VAL A 173 3.32 1.95 -7.88
CA VAL A 173 2.99 2.47 -6.55
C VAL A 173 2.12 1.50 -5.78
N PHE A 174 2.52 1.20 -4.55
CA PHE A 174 1.83 0.26 -3.68
C PHE A 174 1.62 0.88 -2.29
N ALA A 175 0.58 0.45 -1.58
CA ALA A 175 0.37 0.80 -0.18
C ALA A 175 0.46 -0.45 0.69
N LEU A 176 1.07 -0.30 1.87
CA LEU A 176 1.29 -1.37 2.82
C LEU A 176 0.75 -0.98 4.20
N ASP A 177 -0.03 -1.87 4.79
CA ASP A 177 -0.51 -1.77 6.16
C ASP A 177 -0.57 -3.17 6.78
N SER A 178 -0.59 -3.25 8.10
CA SER A 178 -0.80 -4.51 8.81
C SER A 178 -2.14 -4.50 9.53
N THR A 179 -2.83 -5.63 9.54
CA THR A 179 -4.11 -5.80 10.22
C THR A 179 -4.05 -6.97 11.21
N ASP A 180 -4.71 -6.86 12.37
CA ASP A 180 -4.72 -7.95 13.35
C ASP A 180 -5.58 -9.15 12.90
N LYS A 181 -5.05 -10.35 13.14
CA LYS A 181 -5.78 -11.62 13.12
C LYS A 181 -5.61 -12.35 14.43
N GLU A 182 -6.66 -12.38 15.26
CA GLU A 182 -6.62 -13.16 16.50
C GLU A 182 -6.57 -14.67 16.24
N THR A 183 -5.80 -15.38 17.06
CA THR A 183 -5.80 -16.85 17.07
C THR A 183 -7.13 -17.39 17.61
N TRP A 184 -7.60 -18.48 17.02
CA TRP A 184 -8.79 -19.18 17.53
C TRP A 184 -8.49 -19.85 18.88
N ALA A 185 -7.22 -20.19 19.17
CA ALA A 185 -6.85 -20.92 20.38
C ALA A 185 -7.32 -20.20 21.65
N ALA A 186 -7.72 -20.99 22.65
CA ALA A 186 -8.16 -20.44 23.93
C ALA A 186 -7.02 -19.65 24.60
N ARG A 187 -7.36 -18.46 25.10
CA ARG A 187 -6.45 -17.63 25.90
C ARG A 187 -6.21 -18.34 27.23
N LYS A 188 -4.95 -18.47 27.62
CA LYS A 188 -4.51 -19.11 28.87
C LYS A 188 -3.90 -18.12 29.85
N SER A 189 -3.39 -17.00 29.34
CA SER A 189 -3.04 -15.83 30.13
C SER A 189 -3.29 -14.56 29.30
N TRP A 190 -3.21 -13.41 29.95
CA TRP A 190 -3.35 -12.11 29.31
C TRP A 190 -2.44 -11.10 30.01
N ALA A 191 -1.71 -10.32 29.22
CA ALA A 191 -0.92 -9.20 29.71
C ALA A 191 -1.58 -7.88 29.32
N LYS A 192 -1.47 -6.89 30.20
CA LYS A 192 -2.02 -5.55 29.95
C LYS A 192 -1.25 -4.82 28.82
N VAL A 193 0.04 -5.11 28.76
CA VAL A 193 0.99 -4.60 27.78
C VAL A 193 1.39 -5.75 26.86
N PRO A 194 1.48 -5.52 25.54
CA PRO A 194 1.96 -6.55 24.62
C PRO A 194 3.48 -6.70 24.70
N ASP A 195 3.95 -7.95 24.66
CA ASP A 195 5.35 -8.29 24.46
C ASP A 195 5.72 -8.17 22.98
N ILE A 196 6.17 -6.98 22.58
CA ILE A 196 6.57 -6.66 21.21
C ILE A 196 8.09 -6.81 21.03
N ASP A 197 8.47 -7.26 19.84
CA ASP A 197 9.86 -7.28 19.38
C ASP A 197 10.33 -5.86 19.11
N GLN A 198 11.29 -5.39 19.90
CA GLN A 198 11.86 -4.05 19.83
C GLN A 198 13.14 -3.99 19.01
N SER A 199 13.56 -5.11 18.39
CA SER A 199 14.84 -5.20 17.68
C SER A 199 14.98 -4.17 16.57
N SER A 200 13.87 -3.68 16.00
CA SER A 200 13.84 -2.67 14.93
C SER A 200 13.41 -1.29 15.39
N GLY A 201 13.64 -0.98 16.67
CA GLY A 201 13.32 0.33 17.24
C GLY A 201 11.83 0.52 17.53
N ALA A 202 11.03 -0.57 17.48
CA ALA A 202 9.64 -0.53 17.90
C ALA A 202 9.55 -0.22 19.40
N VAL A 203 8.78 0.80 19.74
CA VAL A 203 8.61 1.29 21.11
C VAL A 203 7.31 0.75 21.68
N ARG A 204 7.32 0.36 22.97
CA ARG A 204 6.10 -0.13 23.62
C ARG A 204 5.12 1.03 23.83
N PRO A 205 3.81 0.79 23.78
CA PRO A 205 2.83 1.85 24.00
C PRO A 205 3.05 2.62 25.32
N GLU A 206 3.46 1.95 26.40
CA GLU A 206 3.73 2.61 27.69
C GLU A 206 4.95 3.54 27.66
N ASP A 207 6.00 3.20 26.90
CA ASP A 207 7.21 4.00 26.77
C ASP A 207 6.92 5.32 26.03
N GLU A 208 5.89 5.33 25.18
CA GLU A 208 5.38 6.54 24.53
C GLU A 208 4.33 7.31 25.37
N GLY A 209 4.06 6.85 26.59
CA GLY A 209 3.03 7.42 27.46
C GLY A 209 1.61 7.14 26.99
N GLU A 210 1.39 6.17 26.07
CA GLU A 210 0.07 5.80 25.62
C GLU A 210 -0.66 4.94 26.67
N LYS A 211 -1.87 5.37 27.06
CA LYS A 211 -2.72 4.54 27.91
C LYS A 211 -3.32 3.39 27.11
N VAL A 212 -2.82 2.18 27.36
CA VAL A 212 -3.42 0.94 26.84
C VAL A 212 -4.67 0.60 27.64
N SER A 213 -5.80 0.50 26.96
CA SER A 213 -7.10 0.10 27.52
C SER A 213 -7.33 -1.38 27.25
N SER A 214 -6.45 -2.24 27.75
CA SER A 214 -6.65 -3.69 27.68
C SER A 214 -7.46 -4.21 28.88
N GLN A 215 -7.94 -5.44 28.77
CA GLN A 215 -8.44 -6.21 29.91
C GLN A 215 -7.37 -6.33 31.00
N ASP A 216 -7.82 -6.58 32.24
CA ASP A 216 -6.93 -6.88 33.36
C ASP A 216 -6.13 -8.15 33.08
N SER A 217 -4.89 -8.16 33.54
CA SER A 217 -4.02 -9.32 33.38
C SER A 217 -4.56 -10.52 34.17
N PHE A 218 -4.53 -11.69 33.56
CA PHE A 218 -4.80 -12.94 34.25
C PHE A 218 -3.80 -14.02 33.82
N THR A 219 -3.59 -14.98 34.70
CA THR A 219 -2.70 -16.11 34.44
C THR A 219 -3.37 -17.42 34.88
N THR A 220 -3.19 -18.45 34.07
CA THR A 220 -3.51 -19.84 34.43
C THR A 220 -2.19 -20.52 34.84
N PRO A 221 -2.18 -21.51 35.76
CA PRO A 221 -0.95 -22.22 36.12
C PRO A 221 -0.16 -22.71 34.89
N GLY A 222 1.14 -22.39 34.85
CA GLY A 222 2.03 -22.70 33.73
C GLY A 222 1.94 -21.76 32.52
N TRP A 223 1.35 -20.57 32.68
CA TRP A 223 1.22 -19.53 31.65
C TRP A 223 1.55 -18.12 32.18
N PRO A 224 2.08 -17.20 31.36
CA PRO A 224 2.50 -17.41 29.96
C PRO A 224 3.69 -18.37 29.86
N ARG A 225 3.83 -19.02 28.70
CA ARG A 225 5.01 -19.84 28.37
C ARG A 225 6.01 -18.99 27.60
N LEU A 226 7.29 -19.35 27.66
CA LEU A 226 8.28 -18.78 26.77
C LEU A 226 8.14 -19.45 25.39
N GLY A 227 7.91 -18.64 24.35
CA GLY A 227 7.83 -19.09 22.97
C GLY A 227 9.22 -19.39 22.37
N HIS A 228 9.23 -19.98 21.16
CA HIS A 228 10.47 -20.29 20.42
C HIS A 228 11.29 -19.04 20.05
N ASP A 229 10.64 -17.89 19.99
CA ASP A 229 11.19 -16.57 19.68
C ASP A 229 11.55 -15.78 20.94
N GLY A 230 11.54 -16.43 22.11
CA GLY A 230 11.85 -15.80 23.39
C GLY A 230 10.77 -14.85 23.92
N ARG A 231 9.61 -14.76 23.26
CA ARG A 231 8.49 -13.90 23.69
C ARG A 231 7.39 -14.67 24.41
N ALA A 232 6.55 -13.95 25.15
CA ALA A 232 5.46 -14.53 25.93
C ALA A 232 4.36 -15.14 25.05
N GLN A 233 4.11 -16.43 25.24
CA GLN A 233 3.01 -17.18 24.63
C GLN A 233 1.82 -17.23 25.60
N HIS A 234 0.68 -16.72 25.15
CA HIS A 234 -0.54 -16.56 25.95
C HIS A 234 -1.68 -17.53 25.59
N SER A 235 -1.49 -18.38 24.58
CA SER A 235 -2.50 -19.31 24.09
C SER A 235 -1.91 -20.66 23.71
N GLY A 236 -2.74 -21.69 23.51
CA GLY A 236 -2.31 -23.00 23.00
C GLY A 236 -1.88 -23.03 21.53
N ASP A 237 -1.80 -21.88 20.87
CA ASP A 237 -1.19 -21.69 19.55
C ASP A 237 0.27 -21.28 19.72
N LEU A 238 1.20 -22.07 19.17
CA LEU A 238 2.64 -21.93 19.41
C LEU A 238 3.22 -20.68 18.75
N ASP A 239 2.61 -20.20 17.66
CA ASP A 239 3.10 -19.02 16.92
C ASP A 239 2.35 -17.75 17.30
N ALA A 240 1.21 -17.84 18.00
CA ALA A 240 0.45 -16.66 18.37
C ALA A 240 1.16 -15.87 19.48
N ARG A 241 1.28 -14.56 19.30
CA ARG A 241 1.91 -13.62 20.25
C ARG A 241 0.98 -12.46 20.55
N SER A 242 1.33 -11.64 21.53
CA SER A 242 0.59 -10.44 21.87
C SER A 242 0.99 -9.27 20.97
N GLY A 243 0.02 -8.65 20.30
CA GLY A 243 0.23 -7.42 19.53
C GLY A 243 -0.61 -6.25 20.05
N TYR A 244 -0.39 -5.08 19.46
CA TYR A 244 -1.10 -3.85 19.79
C TYR A 244 -2.06 -3.43 18.68
N VAL A 245 -3.30 -3.12 19.03
CA VAL A 245 -4.29 -2.50 18.12
C VAL A 245 -4.48 -1.04 18.50
N SER A 246 -4.24 -0.15 17.55
CA SER A 246 -4.54 1.26 17.70
C SER A 246 -6.07 1.48 17.74
N GLY A 247 -6.52 2.33 18.67
CA GLY A 247 -7.95 2.64 18.81
C GLY A 247 -8.45 3.44 17.60
N LYS A 248 -9.40 2.87 16.84
CA LYS A 248 -10.11 3.52 15.73
C LYS A 248 -11.62 3.37 15.93
N ASN A 249 -12.43 4.29 15.41
CA ASN A 249 -13.90 4.23 15.41
C ASN A 249 -14.52 3.93 16.79
N MET A 250 -14.18 4.71 17.81
CA MET A 250 -14.65 4.55 19.19
C MET A 250 -14.26 3.22 19.88
N ARG A 251 -13.51 2.33 19.21
CA ARG A 251 -12.88 1.18 19.87
C ARG A 251 -11.65 1.64 20.64
N ARG A 252 -11.52 1.13 21.86
CA ARG A 252 -10.40 1.45 22.73
C ARG A 252 -9.13 0.77 22.22
N LYS A 253 -7.99 1.43 22.40
CA LYS A 253 -6.65 0.86 22.21
C LYS A 253 -6.50 -0.40 23.06
N GLY A 254 -5.97 -1.48 22.51
CA GLY A 254 -5.95 -2.76 23.21
C GLY A 254 -4.88 -3.73 22.73
N VAL A 255 -4.69 -4.77 23.52
CA VAL A 255 -3.85 -5.92 23.18
C VAL A 255 -4.70 -6.97 22.48
N PHE A 256 -4.12 -7.71 21.54
CA PHE A 256 -4.72 -8.91 20.95
C PHE A 256 -3.70 -10.05 20.96
N ILE A 257 -4.15 -11.31 20.85
CA ILE A 257 -3.27 -12.47 20.75
C ILE A 257 -3.49 -13.14 19.40
N GLY A 258 -2.46 -13.24 18.57
CA GLY A 258 -2.55 -13.81 17.23
C GLY A 258 -1.40 -13.38 16.33
N PHE A 259 -1.75 -12.86 15.16
CA PHE A 259 -0.86 -12.55 14.05
C PHE A 259 -1.08 -11.12 13.53
N ASP A 260 -0.01 -10.48 13.08
CA ASP A 260 -0.06 -9.31 12.22
C ASP A 260 -0.09 -9.80 10.75
N GLU A 261 -1.13 -9.43 10.01
CA GLU A 261 -1.28 -9.72 8.58
C GLU A 261 -0.88 -8.48 7.78
N HIS A 262 0.32 -8.51 7.21
CA HIS A 262 0.86 -7.43 6.39
C HIS A 262 0.36 -7.59 4.96
N VAL A 263 -0.44 -6.64 4.47
CA VAL A 263 -1.08 -6.72 3.15
C VAL A 263 -0.67 -5.55 2.28
N GLY A 264 -0.24 -5.87 1.06
CA GLY A 264 0.05 -4.88 0.00
C GLY A 264 -1.12 -4.75 -0.97
N THR A 265 -1.46 -3.51 -1.35
CA THR A 265 -2.42 -3.20 -2.42
C THR A 265 -1.78 -2.29 -3.47
N GLN A 266 -2.23 -2.41 -4.71
CA GLN A 266 -1.91 -1.42 -5.74
C GLN A 266 -2.54 -0.07 -5.43
N VAL A 267 -1.89 0.97 -5.93
CA VAL A 267 -2.31 2.37 -5.84
C VAL A 267 -2.12 3.02 -7.21
N PRO A 268 -3.03 3.87 -7.69
CA PRO A 268 -2.82 4.56 -8.96
C PRO A 268 -1.59 5.47 -8.90
N GLU A 269 -0.91 5.64 -10.03
CA GLU A 269 0.17 6.62 -10.20
C GLU A 269 -0.31 8.05 -9.87
N PHE A 270 0.64 8.95 -9.62
CA PHE A 270 0.28 10.30 -9.23
C PHE A 270 -0.33 11.07 -10.41
N GLY A 271 -1.65 11.24 -10.36
CA GLY A 271 -2.45 11.90 -11.40
C GLY A 271 -3.36 10.97 -12.17
N ASP A 272 -3.15 9.66 -12.02
CA ASP A 272 -3.92 8.65 -12.74
C ASP A 272 -5.32 8.44 -12.11
N PRO A 273 -6.28 7.93 -12.91
CA PRO A 273 -7.60 7.56 -12.43
C PRO A 273 -7.56 6.54 -11.29
N GLU A 274 -8.65 6.46 -10.54
CA GLU A 274 -8.82 5.47 -9.47
C GLU A 274 -8.78 4.04 -10.04
N THR A 275 -8.12 3.13 -9.33
CA THR A 275 -8.00 1.71 -9.68
C THR A 275 -8.65 0.84 -8.60
N PRO A 276 -9.11 -0.39 -8.89
CA PRO A 276 -9.60 -1.30 -7.84
C PRO A 276 -8.48 -1.65 -6.84
N HIS A 277 -8.85 -1.72 -5.57
CA HIS A 277 -7.94 -1.91 -4.44
C HIS A 277 -7.87 -3.39 -4.10
N VAL A 278 -7.00 -4.14 -4.76
CA VAL A 278 -6.88 -5.59 -4.62
C VAL A 278 -5.65 -5.96 -3.77
N ALA A 279 -5.75 -7.04 -2.99
CA ALA A 279 -4.58 -7.60 -2.32
C ALA A 279 -3.62 -8.18 -3.34
N LEU A 280 -2.34 -7.84 -3.23
CA LEU A 280 -1.29 -8.35 -4.11
C LEU A 280 -0.21 -9.12 -3.35
N THR A 281 -0.05 -8.86 -2.06
CA THR A 281 0.81 -9.64 -1.16
C THR A 281 0.22 -9.81 0.21
N LEU A 282 0.66 -10.87 0.87
CA LEU A 282 0.38 -11.16 2.27
C LEU A 282 1.68 -11.61 2.94
N VAL A 283 1.92 -11.18 4.17
CA VAL A 283 2.89 -11.78 5.09
C VAL A 283 2.23 -11.93 6.45
N THR A 284 2.22 -13.15 6.99
CA THR A 284 1.66 -13.45 8.30
C THR A 284 2.79 -13.59 9.30
N ALA A 285 2.89 -12.64 10.22
CA ALA A 285 3.88 -12.66 11.30
C ALA A 285 3.18 -12.87 12.65
N PRO A 286 3.80 -13.57 13.62
CA PRO A 286 3.36 -13.50 15.01
C PRO A 286 3.15 -12.04 15.44
N ALA A 287 2.05 -11.75 16.14
CA ALA A 287 1.74 -10.37 16.46
C ALA A 287 2.84 -9.71 17.29
N GLY A 288 3.12 -8.44 17.02
CA GLY A 288 4.19 -7.70 17.66
C GLY A 288 5.59 -8.14 17.25
N SER A 289 5.76 -8.99 16.24
CA SER A 289 7.07 -9.25 15.61
C SER A 289 7.62 -8.01 14.90
N ASP A 290 8.89 -8.08 14.49
CA ASP A 290 9.51 -7.06 13.66
C ASP A 290 8.71 -6.73 12.39
N LYS A 291 8.02 -5.59 12.41
CA LYS A 291 7.23 -5.10 11.27
C LYS A 291 8.10 -4.70 10.08
N ALA A 292 9.36 -4.29 10.29
CA ALA A 292 10.25 -3.94 9.18
C ALA A 292 10.57 -5.18 8.36
N ALA A 293 10.99 -6.27 9.02
CA ALA A 293 11.25 -7.55 8.36
C ALA A 293 10.04 -8.06 7.57
N ALA A 294 8.85 -8.08 8.19
CA ALA A 294 7.62 -8.53 7.52
C ALA A 294 7.22 -7.63 6.35
N GLY A 295 7.36 -6.30 6.48
CA GLY A 295 7.05 -5.38 5.39
C GLY A 295 8.04 -5.48 4.22
N ILE A 296 9.33 -5.70 4.49
CA ILE A 296 10.33 -5.93 3.43
C ILE A 296 10.07 -7.26 2.72
N LEU A 297 9.71 -8.32 3.45
CA LEU A 297 9.28 -9.60 2.83
C LEU A 297 8.07 -9.41 1.91
N ALA A 298 7.10 -8.58 2.30
CA ALA A 298 5.94 -8.27 1.46
C ALA A 298 6.33 -7.56 0.15
N VAL A 299 7.32 -6.66 0.21
CA VAL A 299 7.87 -5.96 -0.96
C VAL A 299 8.67 -6.92 -1.85
N ASP A 300 9.49 -7.78 -1.25
CA ASP A 300 10.28 -8.76 -2.01
C ASP A 300 9.39 -9.79 -2.70
N ALA A 301 8.28 -10.19 -2.06
CA ALA A 301 7.27 -11.05 -2.67
C ALA A 301 6.57 -10.41 -3.87
N LEU A 302 6.25 -9.10 -3.82
CA LEU A 302 5.74 -8.35 -4.98
C LEU A 302 6.77 -8.41 -6.13
N ARG A 303 8.04 -8.12 -5.85
CA ARG A 303 9.06 -8.11 -6.89
C ARG A 303 9.30 -9.50 -7.49
N ALA A 304 9.21 -10.54 -6.67
CA ALA A 304 9.41 -11.93 -7.10
C ALA A 304 8.37 -12.40 -8.13
N VAL A 305 7.16 -11.85 -8.10
CA VAL A 305 6.10 -12.14 -9.08
C VAL A 305 6.05 -11.14 -10.25
N GLY A 306 7.01 -10.21 -10.31
CA GLY A 306 7.28 -9.36 -11.48
C GLY A 306 6.87 -7.90 -11.36
N TYR A 307 6.42 -7.42 -10.21
CA TYR A 307 6.10 -6.00 -10.02
C TYR A 307 7.35 -5.12 -9.94
N ASP A 308 7.36 -4.01 -10.70
CA ASP A 308 8.36 -2.94 -10.56
C ASP A 308 7.90 -1.94 -9.48
N VAL A 309 8.18 -2.25 -8.22
CA VAL A 309 7.83 -1.37 -7.09
C VAL A 309 8.80 -0.18 -7.08
N LYS A 310 8.30 1.05 -7.26
CA LYS A 310 9.09 2.29 -7.20
C LYS A 310 8.71 3.21 -6.03
N GLU A 311 7.46 3.18 -5.61
CA GLU A 311 6.97 3.97 -4.48
C GLU A 311 6.12 3.10 -3.53
N LEU A 312 6.37 3.22 -2.23
CA LEU A 312 5.58 2.60 -1.17
C LEU A 312 4.91 3.66 -0.29
N LEU A 313 3.58 3.62 -0.21
CA LEU A 313 2.79 4.39 0.74
C LEU A 313 2.70 3.63 2.06
N SER A 314 3.58 4.00 2.99
CA SER A 314 3.79 3.25 4.24
C SER A 314 2.88 3.77 5.37
N ASP A 315 2.34 2.85 6.17
CA ASP A 315 1.76 3.18 7.47
C ASP A 315 2.84 3.67 8.45
N ARG A 316 2.39 4.45 9.44
CA ARG A 316 3.22 4.90 10.54
C ARG A 316 3.86 3.73 11.29
N GLY A 317 3.18 2.59 11.42
CA GLY A 317 3.72 1.38 12.05
C GLY A 317 5.03 0.85 11.46
N TYR A 318 5.41 1.28 10.24
CA TYR A 318 6.71 0.98 9.65
C TYR A 318 7.67 2.16 9.69
N THR A 319 7.18 3.38 9.51
CA THR A 319 8.04 4.56 9.33
C THR A 319 8.66 5.07 10.63
N TYR A 320 8.23 4.57 11.80
CA TYR A 320 8.92 4.80 13.08
C TYR A 320 10.16 3.95 13.29
N LEU A 321 10.23 2.82 12.59
CA LEU A 321 11.25 1.81 12.82
C LEU A 321 12.63 2.34 12.44
N ASP A 322 13.66 1.61 12.85
CA ASP A 322 15.05 1.96 12.58
C ASP A 322 15.28 2.22 11.09
N ALA A 323 15.98 3.31 10.81
CA ALA A 323 16.25 3.76 9.44
C ALA A 323 16.92 2.66 8.61
N GLU A 324 17.88 1.94 9.21
CA GLU A 324 18.62 0.86 8.55
C GLU A 324 17.69 -0.27 8.08
N LYS A 325 16.80 -0.71 8.95
CA LYS A 325 15.95 -1.89 8.73
C LYS A 325 14.74 -1.61 7.85
N TRP A 326 14.26 -0.36 7.81
CA TRP A 326 13.12 0.02 6.98
C TRP A 326 13.50 0.96 5.84
N ALA A 327 13.82 2.22 6.16
CA ALA A 327 14.01 3.26 5.15
C ALA A 327 15.17 2.97 4.18
N ASN A 328 16.31 2.53 4.71
CA ASN A 328 17.47 2.16 3.93
C ASN A 328 17.27 0.83 3.21
N ALA A 329 16.59 -0.14 3.82
CA ALA A 329 16.22 -1.40 3.17
C ALA A 329 15.35 -1.18 1.91
N LEU A 330 14.42 -0.21 1.95
CA LEU A 330 13.65 0.22 0.78
C LEU A 330 14.53 0.95 -0.24
N ARG A 331 15.36 1.90 0.18
CA ARG A 331 16.25 2.64 -0.73
C ARG A 331 17.26 1.74 -1.43
N ALA A 332 17.80 0.73 -0.75
CA ALA A 332 18.70 -0.28 -1.32
C ALA A 332 18.03 -1.09 -2.45
N ARG A 333 16.69 -1.12 -2.45
CA ARG A 333 15.86 -1.74 -3.49
C ARG A 333 15.44 -0.76 -4.59
N ASP A 334 15.93 0.48 -4.57
CA ASP A 334 15.49 1.61 -5.41
C ASP A 334 14.01 1.98 -5.22
N ILE A 335 13.53 1.82 -3.98
CA ILE A 335 12.14 2.11 -3.61
C ILE A 335 12.09 3.39 -2.77
N SER A 336 11.27 4.33 -3.21
CA SER A 336 10.93 5.52 -2.45
C SER A 336 9.74 5.25 -1.53
N GLN A 337 9.61 6.02 -0.45
CA GLN A 337 8.45 5.93 0.43
C GLN A 337 7.82 7.31 0.65
N THR A 338 6.49 7.33 0.73
CA THR A 338 5.69 8.50 1.07
C THR A 338 4.84 8.19 2.29
N PHE A 339 4.94 9.02 3.31
CA PHE A 339 4.34 8.74 4.61
C PHE A 339 4.07 10.03 5.41
N ASP A 340 3.27 9.90 6.47
CA ASP A 340 2.96 10.97 7.41
C ASP A 340 3.93 10.93 8.59
N LEU A 341 4.64 12.05 8.79
CA LEU A 341 5.57 12.21 9.91
C LEU A 341 4.81 12.24 11.23
N HIS A 342 5.45 11.71 12.27
CA HIS A 342 4.97 11.85 13.64
C HIS A 342 5.57 13.05 14.35
N LYS A 343 4.96 13.46 15.48
CA LYS A 343 5.44 14.57 16.31
C LYS A 343 6.94 14.50 16.67
N ASN A 344 7.51 13.30 16.85
CA ASN A 344 8.93 13.11 17.20
C ASN A 344 9.88 13.08 15.99
N GLN A 345 9.32 13.01 14.77
CA GLN A 345 10.06 13.05 13.50
C GLN A 345 10.02 14.45 12.86
N ARG A 346 9.34 15.38 13.53
CA ARG A 346 9.14 16.75 13.09
C ARG A 346 10.05 17.68 13.86
N GLY A 347 10.35 18.84 13.28
CA GLY A 347 11.20 19.86 13.87
C GLY A 347 12.39 20.23 13.00
N VAL A 348 13.26 21.05 13.59
CA VAL A 348 14.41 21.66 12.93
C VAL A 348 15.69 21.01 13.42
N HIS A 349 16.55 20.62 12.49
CA HIS A 349 17.86 20.09 12.81
C HIS A 349 18.98 20.71 11.94
N PRO A 350 20.24 20.66 12.40
CA PRO A 350 21.37 21.11 11.61
C PRO A 350 21.48 20.32 10.30
N GLY A 351 21.71 21.02 9.19
CA GLY A 351 21.97 20.38 7.89
C GLY A 351 23.41 19.89 7.73
N PRO A 352 23.72 19.20 6.61
CA PRO A 352 25.04 18.59 6.37
C PRO A 352 26.18 19.59 6.26
N THR A 353 25.86 20.84 5.90
CA THR A 353 26.84 21.91 5.73
C THR A 353 26.32 23.22 6.30
N MET A 354 27.23 24.14 6.62
CA MET A 354 26.88 25.48 7.07
C MET A 354 25.92 26.16 6.08
N GLY A 355 24.85 26.74 6.59
CA GLY A 355 23.84 27.43 5.79
C GLY A 355 22.68 26.52 5.33
N THR A 356 22.64 25.27 5.80
CA THR A 356 21.56 24.32 5.52
C THR A 356 20.93 23.81 6.80
N ILE A 357 19.63 23.51 6.75
CA ILE A 357 18.85 22.98 7.87
C ILE A 357 17.90 21.88 7.37
N TRP A 358 17.67 20.87 8.19
CA TRP A 358 16.59 19.91 7.99
C TRP A 358 15.34 20.42 8.71
N VAL A 359 14.20 20.41 8.03
CA VAL A 359 12.89 20.75 8.62
C VAL A 359 11.88 19.70 8.17
N ASP A 360 11.31 18.96 9.13
CA ASP A 360 10.29 17.92 8.86
C ASP A 360 10.72 16.96 7.72
N GLY A 361 11.96 16.45 7.78
CA GLY A 361 12.52 15.51 6.80
C GLY A 361 12.95 16.13 5.45
N GLY A 362 12.68 17.42 5.21
CA GLY A 362 13.12 18.15 4.02
C GLY A 362 14.39 18.97 4.25
N LEU A 363 15.25 19.07 3.23
CA LEU A 363 16.46 19.89 3.29
C LEU A 363 16.18 21.31 2.79
N PHE A 364 16.48 22.32 3.60
CA PHE A 364 16.25 23.73 3.31
C PHE A 364 17.52 24.56 3.50
N THR A 365 17.53 25.76 2.93
CA THR A 365 18.50 26.80 3.32
C THR A 365 18.14 27.34 4.71
N ASP A 366 19.16 27.70 5.49
CA ASP A 366 19.02 28.43 6.76
C ASP A 366 18.35 29.81 6.62
N ALA A 367 18.14 30.30 5.40
CA ALA A 367 17.38 31.50 5.12
C ALA A 367 15.85 31.30 5.16
N LEU A 368 15.38 30.07 5.40
CA LEU A 368 13.96 29.79 5.66
C LEU A 368 13.49 30.60 6.88
N PRO A 369 12.44 31.44 6.76
CA PRO A 369 11.92 32.24 7.86
C PRO A 369 11.52 31.41 9.07
N GLU A 370 11.77 31.92 10.28
CA GLU A 370 11.53 31.18 11.53
C GLU A 370 10.06 30.75 11.70
N HIS A 371 9.10 31.60 11.32
CA HIS A 371 7.66 31.27 11.38
C HIS A 371 7.23 30.14 10.42
N LEU A 372 8.07 29.77 9.45
CA LEU A 372 7.87 28.62 8.58
C LEU A 372 8.63 27.38 9.06
N ARG A 373 9.53 27.49 10.04
CA ARG A 373 10.30 26.35 10.56
C ARG A 373 9.46 25.45 11.46
N ASP A 374 8.60 26.05 12.29
CA ASP A 374 7.69 25.34 13.18
C ASP A 374 6.24 25.58 12.75
N LEU A 375 5.74 24.70 11.87
CA LEU A 375 4.32 24.67 11.50
C LEU A 375 3.61 23.59 12.32
N PRO A 376 2.29 23.68 12.56
CA PRO A 376 1.57 22.60 13.22
C PRO A 376 1.42 21.38 12.30
N GLY A 377 1.32 20.18 12.90
CA GLY A 377 1.02 18.95 12.17
C GLY A 377 -0.48 18.80 11.87
N PHE A 378 -0.82 17.86 11.00
CA PHE A 378 -2.22 17.56 10.67
C PHE A 378 -2.89 16.78 11.80
N LYS A 379 -3.64 17.49 12.66
CA LYS A 379 -4.38 16.88 13.77
C LYS A 379 -5.62 16.12 13.27
N LEU A 380 -6.01 15.10 14.03
CA LEU A 380 -7.28 14.42 13.82
C LEU A 380 -8.43 15.41 14.07
N GLY A 381 -9.42 15.44 13.17
CA GLY A 381 -10.59 16.33 13.29
C GLY A 381 -10.47 17.70 12.62
N LEU A 382 -9.34 18.02 11.98
CA LEU A 382 -9.26 19.22 11.14
C LEU A 382 -10.29 19.18 10.00
N THR A 383 -11.01 20.28 9.83
CA THR A 383 -11.91 20.51 8.69
C THR A 383 -11.13 20.53 7.37
N VAL A 384 -11.85 20.42 6.25
CA VAL A 384 -11.21 20.43 4.93
C VAL A 384 -10.56 21.80 4.66
N GLU A 385 -11.24 22.87 5.07
CA GLU A 385 -10.78 24.25 4.92
C GLU A 385 -9.50 24.51 5.73
N GLU A 386 -9.45 24.03 6.97
CA GLU A 386 -8.24 24.13 7.82
C GLU A 386 -7.07 23.33 7.24
N LYS A 387 -7.32 22.15 6.68
CA LYS A 387 -6.27 21.36 6.01
C LYS A 387 -5.69 22.10 4.81
N ILE A 388 -6.54 22.71 3.98
CA ILE A 388 -6.11 23.49 2.81
C ILE A 388 -5.30 24.72 3.25
N ALA A 389 -5.78 25.45 4.27
CA ALA A 389 -5.05 26.60 4.80
C ALA A 389 -3.69 26.21 5.38
N LEU A 390 -3.61 25.08 6.08
CA LEU A 390 -2.35 24.56 6.60
C LEU A 390 -1.41 24.12 5.47
N GLN A 391 -1.92 23.41 4.47
CA GLN A 391 -1.15 23.01 3.27
C GLN A 391 -0.57 24.23 2.55
N ALA A 392 -1.34 25.31 2.40
CA ALA A 392 -0.86 26.54 1.81
C ALA A 392 0.34 27.12 2.58
N ARG A 393 0.32 27.08 3.92
CA ARG A 393 1.47 27.50 4.75
C ARG A 393 2.69 26.59 4.59
N TYR A 394 2.49 25.28 4.42
CA TYR A 394 3.59 24.38 4.08
C TYR A 394 4.15 24.65 2.69
N ASP A 395 3.31 25.00 1.71
CA ASP A 395 3.73 25.35 0.35
C ASP A 395 4.63 26.60 0.32
N GLU A 396 4.48 27.53 1.28
CA GLU A 396 5.38 28.68 1.45
C GLU A 396 6.84 28.28 1.74
N ARG A 397 7.11 27.03 2.18
CA ARG A 397 8.46 26.51 2.38
C ARG A 397 9.16 26.16 1.06
N LEU A 398 8.40 25.82 0.01
CA LEU A 398 8.93 25.28 -1.26
C LEU A 398 10.07 26.13 -1.86
N PRO A 399 9.98 27.47 -1.90
CA PRO A 399 11.03 28.28 -2.51
C PRO A 399 12.40 28.18 -1.83
N TYR A 400 12.44 27.73 -0.57
CA TYR A 400 13.66 27.62 0.24
C TYR A 400 14.26 26.20 0.23
N ALA A 401 13.57 25.23 -0.38
CA ALA A 401 13.96 23.84 -0.38
C ALA A 401 15.14 23.57 -1.32
N PHE A 402 16.01 22.65 -0.92
CA PHE A 402 16.97 22.05 -1.82
C PHE A 402 16.26 21.04 -2.74
N SER A 403 16.77 20.91 -3.97
CA SER A 403 16.28 19.92 -4.92
C SER A 403 17.33 18.85 -5.19
N PRO A 404 16.95 17.57 -5.27
CA PRO A 404 17.88 16.52 -5.61
C PRO A 404 18.43 16.71 -7.04
N TYR A 405 19.71 16.45 -7.23
CA TYR A 405 20.46 16.67 -8.47
C TYR A 405 21.44 15.53 -8.74
N GLY A 406 21.45 15.04 -9.98
CA GLY A 406 22.31 13.95 -10.39
C GLY A 406 21.83 12.57 -9.90
N GLU A 407 22.58 11.57 -10.34
CA GLU A 407 22.36 10.17 -9.99
C GLU A 407 22.71 9.90 -8.52
N LEU A 408 22.02 8.92 -7.96
CA LEU A 408 22.31 8.38 -6.64
C LEU A 408 23.61 7.58 -6.71
N LYS A 409 24.61 7.96 -5.91
CA LYS A 409 25.91 7.28 -5.81
C LYS A 409 26.02 6.59 -4.45
N PRO A 410 26.95 5.63 -4.26
CA PRO A 410 27.20 5.03 -2.94
C PRO A 410 27.48 6.06 -1.83
N THR A 411 28.12 7.18 -2.17
CA THR A 411 28.40 8.29 -1.24
C THR A 411 27.20 9.17 -0.93
N GLY A 412 26.06 8.94 -1.58
CA GLY A 412 24.85 9.75 -1.45
C GLY A 412 24.43 10.41 -2.77
N ARG A 413 23.47 11.33 -2.65
CA ARG A 413 22.95 12.11 -3.79
C ARG A 413 23.34 13.58 -3.63
N ARG A 414 23.62 14.26 -4.75
CA ARG A 414 23.83 15.70 -4.71
C ARG A 414 22.49 16.43 -4.64
N TRP A 415 22.46 17.57 -3.98
CA TRP A 415 21.30 18.43 -3.84
C TRP A 415 21.72 19.86 -4.14
N ARG A 416 20.93 20.56 -4.94
CA ARG A 416 21.16 21.95 -5.31
C ARG A 416 20.30 22.87 -4.47
N GLY A 417 20.91 23.96 -4.02
CA GLY A 417 20.23 25.02 -3.31
C GLY A 417 19.18 25.72 -4.19
N PRO A 418 18.21 26.40 -3.56
CA PRO A 418 17.05 26.97 -4.22
C PRO A 418 17.35 28.06 -5.28
N THR A 419 18.49 28.76 -5.20
CA THR A 419 18.80 29.78 -6.23
C THR A 419 19.22 29.16 -7.55
N TRP A 420 19.83 27.97 -7.54
CA TRP A 420 20.08 27.18 -8.76
C TRP A 420 18.77 26.82 -9.47
N MET A 421 17.71 26.61 -8.70
CA MET A 421 16.36 26.31 -9.21
C MET A 421 15.58 27.58 -9.59
N ARG A 422 16.18 28.77 -9.38
CA ARG A 422 15.56 30.08 -9.61
C ARG A 422 14.27 30.28 -8.80
N TRP A 423 14.19 29.68 -7.61
CA TRP A 423 13.00 29.73 -6.75
C TRP A 423 13.02 30.90 -5.76
N LEU A 424 14.19 31.39 -5.38
CA LEU A 424 14.36 32.51 -4.45
C LEU A 424 15.40 33.51 -4.95
N ARG A 425 15.32 34.75 -4.43
CA ARG A 425 16.27 35.84 -4.68
C ARG A 425 17.22 35.97 -3.49
N CYS A 426 18.52 35.78 -3.71
CA CYS A 426 19.54 35.85 -2.66
C CYS A 426 20.57 36.95 -2.97
N PRO A 427 20.89 37.85 -2.03
CA PRO A 427 21.92 38.86 -2.21
C PRO A 427 23.31 38.30 -2.58
N ASN A 428 23.58 37.04 -2.20
CA ASN A 428 24.85 36.37 -2.49
C ASN A 428 24.92 35.72 -3.88
N ASP A 429 23.82 35.78 -4.64
CA ASP A 429 23.71 35.26 -6.01
C ASP A 429 23.10 36.34 -6.92
N PRO A 430 23.94 37.14 -7.61
CA PRO A 430 23.48 38.25 -8.45
C PRO A 430 22.50 37.85 -9.56
N GLU A 431 22.60 36.61 -10.07
CA GLU A 431 21.66 36.13 -11.10
C GLU A 431 20.27 35.92 -10.52
N SER A 432 20.19 35.38 -9.30
CA SER A 432 18.93 35.19 -8.59
C SER A 432 18.25 36.53 -8.26
N MET A 433 19.01 37.59 -8.01
CA MET A 433 18.45 38.93 -7.72
C MET A 433 17.75 39.56 -8.93
N ARG A 434 18.05 39.09 -10.15
CA ARG A 434 17.39 39.52 -11.40
C ARG A 434 16.06 38.81 -11.64
N LEU A 435 15.67 37.85 -10.81
CA LEU A 435 14.36 37.20 -10.89
C LEU A 435 13.23 38.17 -10.52
N PRO A 436 11.99 37.92 -10.97
CA PRO A 436 10.86 38.78 -10.64
C PRO A 436 10.58 38.79 -9.14
N TYR A 437 9.95 39.88 -8.68
CA TYR A 437 9.62 40.10 -7.26
C TYR A 437 8.53 39.14 -6.70
N ASP A 438 7.97 38.26 -7.53
CA ASP A 438 7.11 37.17 -7.09
C ASP A 438 7.88 36.05 -6.38
N ARG A 439 9.22 36.05 -6.47
CA ARG A 439 10.11 35.15 -5.72
C ARG A 439 10.52 35.77 -4.40
N PRO A 440 10.49 35.01 -3.29
CA PRO A 440 10.88 35.53 -1.99
C PRO A 440 12.35 35.97 -2.02
N THR A 441 12.61 37.11 -1.40
CA THR A 441 13.97 37.65 -1.24
C THR A 441 14.48 37.30 0.15
N THR A 442 15.66 36.68 0.25
CA THR A 442 16.22 36.26 1.52
C THR A 442 16.97 37.39 2.23
N ASN A 443 16.94 37.36 3.56
CA ASN A 443 17.73 38.25 4.41
C ASN A 443 19.14 37.68 4.69
N CYS A 444 19.73 36.98 3.71
CA CYS A 444 21.04 36.36 3.88
C CYS A 444 22.12 37.40 4.15
N LYS A 445 23.00 37.14 5.13
CA LYS A 445 24.18 37.96 5.36
C LYS A 445 25.08 37.95 4.11
N PRO A 446 25.65 39.10 3.70
CA PRO A 446 26.58 39.16 2.58
C PRO A 446 27.77 38.22 2.78
N ALA A 447 28.29 37.70 1.68
CA ALA A 447 29.56 36.98 1.68
C ALA A 447 30.68 37.88 2.21
N TYR A 448 31.59 37.32 3.01
CA TYR A 448 32.73 38.01 3.58
C TYR A 448 34.02 37.24 3.30
N THR A 449 35.17 37.87 3.52
CA THR A 449 36.48 37.21 3.41
C THR A 449 36.92 36.73 4.78
N ASP A 450 37.22 35.44 4.91
CA ASP A 450 37.76 34.86 6.14
C ASP A 450 39.12 35.52 6.45
N PRO A 451 39.29 36.15 7.64
CA PRO A 451 40.52 36.86 7.98
C PRO A 451 41.74 35.94 8.16
N VAL A 452 41.53 34.64 8.41
CA VAL A 452 42.61 33.66 8.61
C VAL A 452 42.99 32.99 7.28
N THR A 453 41.99 32.57 6.50
CA THR A 453 42.25 31.81 5.27
C THR A 453 42.29 32.66 4.00
N GLY A 454 41.85 33.93 4.07
CA GLY A 454 41.73 34.83 2.92
C GLY A 454 40.67 34.41 1.91
N LYS A 455 39.89 33.36 2.19
CA LYS A 455 38.89 32.81 1.26
C LYS A 455 37.55 33.52 1.41
N ARG A 456 36.84 33.68 0.29
CA ARG A 456 35.45 34.16 0.29
C ARG A 456 34.54 33.10 0.93
N VAL A 457 33.90 33.46 2.03
CA VAL A 457 32.92 32.63 2.74
C VAL A 457 31.52 33.13 2.44
N VAL A 458 30.68 32.22 1.95
CA VAL A 458 29.24 32.47 1.77
C VAL A 458 28.49 31.80 2.92
N PRO A 459 27.89 32.56 3.85
CA PRO A 459 27.30 32.01 5.07
C PRO A 459 26.01 31.21 4.79
N CYS A 460 25.23 31.60 3.77
CA CYS A 460 23.95 30.96 3.44
C CYS A 460 24.09 29.73 2.54
N GLY A 461 23.09 28.83 2.59
CA GLY A 461 23.00 27.65 1.72
C GLY A 461 22.39 27.89 0.34
N CYS A 462 21.86 29.08 0.04
CA CYS A 462 20.98 29.31 -1.10
C CYS A 462 21.54 28.89 -2.48
N HIS A 463 22.85 29.12 -2.73
CA HIS A 463 23.54 28.78 -3.99
C HIS A 463 24.52 27.59 -3.82
N LYS A 464 24.40 26.78 -2.76
CA LYS A 464 25.31 25.65 -2.52
C LYS A 464 24.84 24.39 -3.25
N THR A 465 25.79 23.52 -3.59
CA THR A 465 25.50 22.12 -3.88
C THR A 465 26.05 21.28 -2.73
N VAL A 466 25.20 20.45 -2.12
CA VAL A 466 25.58 19.57 -1.01
C VAL A 466 25.43 18.13 -1.44
N THR A 467 26.24 17.23 -0.88
CA THR A 467 26.05 15.79 -1.03
C THR A 467 25.45 15.28 0.26
N VAL A 468 24.28 14.66 0.16
CA VAL A 468 23.56 14.08 1.31
C VAL A 468 23.75 12.57 1.23
N SER A 469 24.25 11.96 2.30
CA SER A 469 24.50 10.51 2.35
C SER A 469 23.19 9.72 2.35
N PHE A 470 23.27 8.40 2.18
CA PHE A 470 22.11 7.53 2.28
C PHE A 470 21.46 7.59 3.66
N ASP A 471 22.26 7.57 4.72
CA ASP A 471 21.77 7.45 6.11
C ASP A 471 21.28 8.78 6.70
N GLU A 472 21.76 9.91 6.16
CA GLU A 472 21.41 11.22 6.68
C GLU A 472 19.91 11.50 6.60
N TYR A 473 19.26 11.60 7.78
CA TYR A 473 17.81 11.73 7.97
C TYR A 473 17.00 10.68 7.20
N ALA A 474 17.55 9.47 7.02
CA ALA A 474 16.93 8.45 6.19
C ALA A 474 15.51 8.09 6.61
N ARG A 475 15.23 8.10 7.93
CA ARG A 475 13.93 7.78 8.53
C ARG A 475 12.84 8.80 8.20
N GLU A 476 13.17 10.10 8.19
CA GLU A 476 12.21 11.19 7.96
C GLU A 476 12.15 11.64 6.49
N ARG A 477 13.18 11.32 5.69
CA ARG A 477 13.34 11.84 4.34
C ARG A 477 12.45 11.12 3.32
N GLN A 478 11.61 11.88 2.64
CA GLN A 478 10.74 11.44 1.55
C GLN A 478 10.91 12.33 0.30
N PRO A 479 10.54 11.87 -0.90
CA PRO A 479 10.70 12.65 -2.14
C PRO A 479 9.92 13.98 -2.14
N LEU A 480 8.71 13.96 -1.58
CA LEU A 480 7.83 15.12 -1.49
C LEU A 480 7.96 15.77 -0.11
N LEU A 481 8.04 17.09 -0.05
CA LEU A 481 8.15 17.81 1.22
C LEU A 481 6.87 17.63 2.05
N TYR A 482 7.04 17.21 3.30
CA TYR A 482 5.96 16.97 4.23
C TYR A 482 5.01 18.18 4.34
N GLY A 483 3.71 17.89 4.37
CA GLY A 483 2.63 18.85 4.58
C GLY A 483 2.26 19.74 3.41
N THR A 484 3.03 19.74 2.32
CA THR A 484 2.70 20.46 1.09
C THR A 484 1.44 19.91 0.41
N THR A 485 0.81 20.69 -0.45
CA THR A 485 -0.37 20.27 -1.21
C THR A 485 -0.09 19.02 -2.05
N THR A 486 1.09 18.96 -2.70
CA THR A 486 1.52 17.81 -3.51
C THR A 486 1.75 16.57 -2.64
N TRP A 487 2.40 16.73 -1.48
CA TRP A 487 2.56 15.63 -0.52
C TRP A 487 1.21 15.10 -0.05
N ALA A 488 0.28 15.99 0.33
CA ALA A 488 -1.03 15.60 0.83
C ALA A 488 -1.85 14.85 -0.24
N ALA A 489 -1.75 15.28 -1.50
CA ALA A 489 -2.34 14.57 -2.62
C ALA A 489 -1.71 13.19 -2.84
N SER A 490 -0.39 13.05 -2.70
CA SER A 490 0.30 11.77 -2.90
C SER A 490 0.00 10.80 -1.76
N TYR A 491 0.21 11.24 -0.52
CA TYR A 491 -0.05 10.46 0.68
C TYR A 491 -1.54 10.11 0.84
N GLY A 492 -2.45 10.99 0.38
CA GLY A 492 -3.89 10.71 0.39
C GLY A 492 -4.30 9.45 -0.37
N ARG A 493 -3.48 9.00 -1.33
CA ARG A 493 -3.70 7.73 -2.03
C ARG A 493 -3.57 6.50 -1.11
N ARG A 494 -2.95 6.64 0.07
CA ARG A 494 -2.84 5.59 1.11
C ARG A 494 -4.19 5.17 1.67
N THR A 495 -5.24 5.99 1.54
CA THR A 495 -6.62 5.56 1.81
C THR A 495 -6.95 4.26 1.08
N ALA A 496 -6.19 3.89 0.04
CA ALA A 496 -6.32 2.64 -0.63
C ALA A 496 -6.23 1.39 0.25
N ILE A 497 -5.18 1.28 1.06
CA ILE A 497 -5.02 0.11 1.94
C ILE A 497 -5.98 0.16 3.13
N GLU A 498 -6.36 1.36 3.58
CA GLU A 498 -7.37 1.52 4.63
C GLU A 498 -8.75 1.05 4.17
N ALA A 499 -9.13 1.40 2.93
CA ALA A 499 -10.35 0.91 2.29
C ALA A 499 -10.31 -0.61 2.16
N PHE A 500 -9.21 -1.17 1.67
CA PHE A 500 -9.05 -2.62 1.54
C PHE A 500 -9.16 -3.36 2.89
N ASN A 501 -8.49 -2.86 3.94
CA ASN A 501 -8.60 -3.41 5.30
C ASN A 501 -10.03 -3.34 5.84
N SER A 502 -10.79 -2.30 5.49
CA SER A 502 -12.22 -2.20 5.81
C SER A 502 -13.05 -3.25 5.07
N GLU A 503 -12.75 -3.49 3.79
CA GLU A 503 -13.41 -4.52 2.98
C GLU A 503 -13.22 -5.90 3.61
N ILE A 504 -11.97 -6.29 3.92
CA ILE A 504 -11.67 -7.59 4.54
C ILE A 504 -12.42 -7.80 5.87
N ARG A 505 -12.50 -6.76 6.71
CA ARG A 505 -13.08 -6.87 8.06
C ARG A 505 -14.61 -6.88 8.06
N THR A 506 -15.25 -6.14 7.18
CA THR A 506 -16.69 -5.82 7.33
C THR A 506 -17.52 -6.18 6.10
N HIS A 507 -16.89 -6.30 4.94
CA HIS A 507 -17.57 -6.42 3.65
C HIS A 507 -17.08 -7.66 2.88
N ARG A 508 -17.68 -7.89 1.70
CA ARG A 508 -17.26 -8.91 0.70
C ARG A 508 -17.00 -10.32 1.26
N GLY A 509 -17.78 -10.73 2.24
CA GLY A 509 -17.89 -12.13 2.66
C GLY A 509 -16.74 -12.67 3.53
N MET A 510 -15.60 -11.98 3.70
CA MET A 510 -14.51 -12.49 4.56
C MET A 510 -14.76 -12.25 6.04
N ASN A 511 -15.38 -11.12 6.44
CA ASN A 511 -15.72 -10.79 7.84
C ASN A 511 -14.60 -11.17 8.83
N PHE A 512 -13.43 -10.56 8.66
CA PHE A 512 -12.16 -11.02 9.26
C PHE A 512 -12.13 -10.94 10.80
N ARG A 513 -12.64 -12.00 11.41
CA ARG A 513 -12.83 -12.18 12.85
C ARG A 513 -11.99 -13.32 13.40
N ARG A 514 -11.90 -13.40 14.74
CA ARG A 514 -11.13 -14.45 15.44
C ARG A 514 -11.48 -15.85 14.96
N ASP A 515 -12.76 -16.18 14.84
CA ASP A 515 -13.27 -17.51 14.51
C ASP A 515 -13.43 -17.79 13.01
N TRP A 516 -13.01 -16.87 12.14
CA TRP A 516 -13.08 -17.01 10.69
C TRP A 516 -12.33 -18.25 10.16
N CYS A 517 -11.21 -18.59 10.78
CA CYS A 517 -10.51 -19.86 10.57
C CYS A 517 -10.19 -20.49 11.93
N ARG A 518 -10.23 -21.82 12.01
CA ARG A 518 -9.97 -22.59 13.25
C ARG A 518 -8.75 -23.49 13.11
N VAL A 519 -7.66 -22.90 12.64
CA VAL A 519 -6.33 -23.53 12.57
C VAL A 519 -5.40 -22.86 13.58
N ARG A 520 -4.29 -23.54 13.89
CA ARG A 520 -3.19 -22.99 14.70
C ARG A 520 -1.93 -22.91 13.83
N GLY A 521 -1.02 -22.03 14.22
CA GLY A 521 0.24 -21.79 13.54
C GLY A 521 0.14 -20.76 12.42
N ALA A 522 1.24 -20.06 12.18
CA ALA A 522 1.31 -18.97 11.20
C ALA A 522 1.10 -19.48 9.76
N ALA A 523 1.71 -20.62 9.40
CA ALA A 523 1.68 -21.14 8.04
C ALA A 523 0.27 -21.54 7.54
N ARG A 524 -0.47 -22.29 8.37
CA ARG A 524 -1.87 -22.67 8.06
C ARG A 524 -2.77 -21.44 8.03
N THR A 525 -2.56 -20.49 8.94
CA THR A 525 -3.30 -19.23 8.97
C THR A 525 -3.06 -18.45 7.68
N HIS A 526 -1.79 -18.26 7.30
CA HIS A 526 -1.39 -17.58 6.08
C HIS A 526 -2.05 -18.16 4.83
N ALA A 527 -2.02 -19.48 4.68
CA ALA A 527 -2.63 -20.15 3.52
C ALA A 527 -4.14 -19.91 3.46
N LEU A 528 -4.85 -20.06 4.58
CA LEU A 528 -6.30 -19.81 4.61
C LEU A 528 -6.63 -18.35 4.34
N VAL A 529 -5.89 -17.40 4.94
CA VAL A 529 -6.03 -15.96 4.68
C VAL A 529 -5.81 -15.66 3.21
N THR A 530 -4.79 -16.24 2.58
CA THR A 530 -4.52 -16.10 1.14
C THR A 530 -5.74 -16.50 0.30
N PHE A 531 -6.31 -17.69 0.53
CA PHE A 531 -7.50 -18.12 -0.21
C PHE A 531 -8.71 -17.20 0.02
N GLY A 532 -8.87 -16.68 1.24
CA GLY A 532 -9.89 -15.66 1.55
C GLY A 532 -9.69 -14.38 0.75
N LEU A 533 -8.46 -13.86 0.71
CA LEU A 533 -8.09 -12.65 -0.02
C LEU A 533 -8.24 -12.80 -1.54
N VAL A 534 -7.93 -13.98 -2.10
CA VAL A 534 -8.25 -14.30 -3.51
C VAL A 534 -9.73 -14.09 -3.79
N GLY A 535 -10.61 -14.59 -2.92
CA GLY A 535 -12.04 -14.37 -3.08
C GLY A 535 -12.47 -12.91 -2.90
N VAL A 536 -11.80 -12.16 -2.02
CA VAL A 536 -12.02 -10.70 -1.91
C VAL A 536 -11.65 -10.01 -3.21
N ASN A 537 -10.51 -10.34 -3.82
CA ASN A 537 -10.09 -9.76 -5.11
C ASN A 537 -11.11 -10.00 -6.21
N VAL A 538 -11.56 -11.25 -6.39
CA VAL A 538 -12.56 -11.64 -7.41
C VAL A 538 -13.84 -10.82 -7.26
N ARG A 539 -14.39 -10.75 -6.04
CA ARG A 539 -15.61 -9.98 -5.77
C ARG A 539 -15.41 -8.49 -5.94
N LEU A 540 -14.28 -7.95 -5.46
CA LEU A 540 -13.98 -6.54 -5.56
C LEU A 540 -13.87 -6.09 -7.02
N LEU A 541 -13.24 -6.90 -7.87
CA LEU A 541 -13.18 -6.64 -9.32
C LEU A 541 -14.58 -6.69 -9.94
N ARG A 542 -15.38 -7.73 -9.67
CA ARG A 542 -16.76 -7.80 -10.13
C ARG A 542 -17.54 -6.55 -9.76
N ASP A 543 -17.58 -6.20 -8.48
CA ASP A 543 -18.26 -5.00 -8.00
C ASP A 543 -17.72 -3.71 -8.65
N TRP A 544 -16.40 -3.58 -8.77
CA TRP A 544 -15.77 -2.39 -9.33
C TRP A 544 -16.18 -2.12 -10.77
N TYR A 545 -16.18 -3.15 -11.62
CA TYR A 545 -16.49 -3.06 -13.04
C TYR A 545 -18.01 -2.98 -13.27
N THR A 546 -18.78 -3.85 -12.63
CA THR A 546 -20.25 -3.88 -12.79
C THR A 546 -20.89 -2.56 -12.36
N THR A 547 -20.46 -1.96 -11.24
CA THR A 547 -20.97 -0.65 -10.79
C THR A 547 -20.64 0.52 -11.73
N ARG A 548 -19.69 0.31 -12.64
CA ARG A 548 -19.32 1.26 -13.69
C ARG A 548 -19.97 0.92 -15.04
N GLY A 549 -20.92 -0.01 -15.05
CA GLY A 549 -21.59 -0.48 -16.27
C GLY A 549 -20.66 -1.24 -17.21
N GLN A 550 -19.55 -1.76 -16.70
CA GLN A 550 -18.59 -2.56 -17.47
C GLN A 550 -18.80 -4.05 -17.20
N ALA A 551 -18.40 -4.90 -18.15
CA ALA A 551 -18.46 -6.34 -17.97
C ALA A 551 -17.55 -6.80 -16.81
N ASP A 552 -17.96 -7.85 -16.10
CA ASP A 552 -17.11 -8.48 -15.09
C ASP A 552 -15.87 -9.08 -15.77
N PRO A 553 -14.64 -8.63 -15.42
CA PRO A 553 -13.42 -9.13 -16.05
C PRO A 553 -13.22 -10.64 -15.85
N TRP A 554 -13.73 -11.23 -14.76
CA TRP A 554 -13.63 -12.67 -14.55
C TRP A 554 -14.57 -13.47 -15.45
N MET A 555 -15.79 -12.98 -15.68
CA MET A 555 -16.72 -13.65 -16.61
C MET A 555 -16.21 -13.60 -18.04
N VAL A 556 -15.63 -12.46 -18.45
CA VAL A 556 -14.95 -12.33 -19.74
C VAL A 556 -13.78 -13.32 -19.84
N ALA A 557 -12.93 -13.40 -18.81
CA ALA A 557 -11.75 -14.27 -18.82
C ALA A 557 -12.10 -15.77 -18.93
N ILE A 558 -13.19 -16.21 -18.29
CA ILE A 558 -13.65 -17.60 -18.39
C ILE A 558 -14.57 -17.84 -19.60
N GLY A 559 -14.87 -16.81 -20.39
CA GLY A 559 -15.77 -16.89 -21.54
C GLY A 559 -17.23 -17.17 -21.17
N ASP A 560 -17.67 -16.76 -19.98
CA ASP A 560 -19.06 -16.90 -19.53
C ASP A 560 -19.87 -15.65 -19.94
N THR A 561 -20.92 -15.86 -20.75
CA THR A 561 -21.81 -14.81 -21.25
C THR A 561 -23.17 -14.78 -20.56
N SER A 562 -23.33 -15.52 -19.45
CA SER A 562 -24.58 -15.55 -18.67
C SER A 562 -24.79 -14.30 -17.82
N ASP A 563 -23.74 -13.52 -17.59
CA ASP A 563 -23.81 -12.27 -16.86
C ASP A 563 -24.61 -11.21 -17.65
N PRO A 564 -25.46 -10.42 -16.96
CA PRO A 564 -26.25 -9.39 -17.62
C PRO A 564 -25.36 -8.26 -18.16
N ASP A 565 -25.81 -7.58 -19.20
CA ASP A 565 -25.17 -6.34 -19.65
C ASP A 565 -25.41 -5.22 -18.62
N PHE A 566 -24.43 -5.04 -17.74
CA PHE A 566 -24.49 -4.07 -16.65
C PHE A 566 -24.58 -2.62 -17.14
N SER A 567 -24.18 -2.31 -18.38
CA SER A 567 -24.36 -0.98 -18.96
C SER A 567 -25.86 -0.65 -19.11
N LEU A 568 -26.66 -1.63 -19.56
CA LEU A 568 -28.11 -1.52 -19.69
C LEU A 568 -28.80 -1.53 -18.32
N VAL A 569 -28.32 -2.34 -17.37
CA VAL A 569 -28.85 -2.39 -16.00
C VAL A 569 -28.72 -1.01 -15.32
N HIS A 570 -27.62 -0.31 -15.55
CA HIS A 570 -27.34 0.98 -14.92
C HIS A 570 -27.82 2.21 -15.70
N ALA A 571 -28.24 2.05 -16.96
CA ALA A 571 -28.77 3.14 -17.81
C ALA A 571 -29.97 3.89 -17.19
N ARG A 572 -30.65 3.33 -16.19
CA ARG A 572 -31.82 3.93 -15.50
C ARG A 572 -31.48 4.78 -14.27
N ARG A 573 -30.20 4.95 -13.91
CA ARG A 573 -29.80 5.80 -12.77
C ARG A 573 -29.08 7.03 -13.28
N THR A 574 -29.69 8.21 -13.12
CA THR A 574 -29.02 9.50 -13.28
C THR A 574 -27.84 9.58 -12.32
N ALA A 575 -26.64 9.24 -12.80
CA ALA A 575 -25.42 9.33 -12.02
C ALA A 575 -25.14 10.80 -11.73
N LYS A 576 -25.19 11.22 -10.45
CA LYS A 576 -24.57 12.48 -10.06
C LYS A 576 -23.09 12.40 -10.44
N PRO A 577 -22.51 13.42 -11.09
CA PRO A 577 -21.08 13.42 -11.42
C PRO A 577 -20.28 13.25 -10.12
N ARG A 578 -19.48 12.18 -10.05
CA ARG A 578 -18.58 11.94 -8.92
C ARG A 578 -17.46 12.98 -8.96
N GLY A 579 -17.15 13.59 -7.83
CA GLY A 579 -16.08 14.58 -7.76
C GLY A 579 -14.73 13.95 -8.09
N THR A 580 -13.94 14.60 -8.95
CA THR A 580 -12.57 14.20 -9.29
C THR A 580 -11.70 14.09 -8.01
N ALA A 581 -10.87 13.06 -7.89
CA ALA A 581 -9.99 12.87 -6.73
C ALA A 581 -8.96 14.00 -6.62
N LEU A 582 -8.50 14.32 -5.40
CA LEU A 582 -7.63 15.48 -5.16
C LEU A 582 -6.32 15.41 -5.96
N HIS A 583 -5.68 14.23 -6.04
CA HIS A 583 -4.43 14.05 -6.78
C HIS A 583 -4.61 14.23 -8.29
N VAL A 584 -5.75 13.82 -8.83
CA VAL A 584 -6.12 14.11 -10.23
C VAL A 584 -6.32 15.61 -10.42
N ARG A 585 -7.01 16.30 -9.50
CA ARG A 585 -7.17 17.77 -9.60
C ARG A 585 -5.86 18.54 -9.49
N VAL A 586 -4.90 18.08 -8.68
CA VAL A 586 -3.56 18.68 -8.58
C VAL A 586 -2.85 18.60 -9.94
N THR A 587 -2.98 17.48 -10.65
CA THR A 587 -2.31 17.27 -11.94
C THR A 587 -3.05 17.93 -13.11
N THR A 588 -4.38 17.95 -13.11
CA THR A 588 -5.19 18.62 -14.15
C THR A 588 -5.30 20.13 -13.96
N GLY A 589 -4.99 20.64 -12.76
CA GLY A 589 -5.09 22.07 -12.43
C GLY A 589 -6.48 22.52 -11.99
N ASP A 590 -7.42 21.59 -11.79
CA ASP A 590 -8.84 21.82 -11.45
C ASP A 590 -9.10 22.14 -9.97
N ILE A 591 -8.05 22.41 -9.20
CA ILE A 591 -8.18 23.05 -7.89
C ILE A 591 -8.42 24.53 -8.17
N PRO A 592 -9.65 25.08 -8.04
CA PRO A 592 -9.90 26.50 -8.25
C PRO A 592 -8.92 27.32 -7.42
N ARG A 593 -8.02 27.98 -8.14
CA ARG A 593 -7.29 29.13 -7.64
C ARG A 593 -8.36 30.11 -7.19
N ARG A 594 -8.40 30.37 -5.88
CA ARG A 594 -9.27 31.40 -5.29
C ARG A 594 -9.16 32.66 -6.15
N THR A 595 -10.31 33.22 -6.50
CA THR A 595 -10.51 34.41 -7.32
C THR A 595 -9.87 35.65 -6.69
N GLU A 596 -8.54 35.79 -6.82
CA GLU A 596 -7.79 37.05 -6.78
C GLU A 596 -6.58 36.92 -7.73
N PRO A 597 -6.19 37.99 -8.45
CA PRO A 597 -5.21 37.87 -9.52
C PRO A 597 -3.76 37.88 -9.00
N ARG A 598 -3.02 36.76 -9.23
CA ARG A 598 -1.59 36.60 -9.66
C ARG A 598 -0.85 35.46 -8.93
N PRO A 599 0.24 34.88 -9.48
CA PRO A 599 0.59 34.58 -10.88
C PRO A 599 0.52 33.06 -11.17
N ARG A 600 0.61 32.70 -12.45
CA ARG A 600 0.75 31.31 -12.91
C ARG A 600 2.06 30.72 -12.36
N TYR A 601 1.98 29.76 -11.44
CA TYR A 601 3.06 28.77 -11.27
C TYR A 601 3.26 28.06 -12.61
N PRO A 602 4.42 28.19 -13.28
CA PRO A 602 4.76 27.31 -14.38
C PRO A 602 5.59 26.14 -13.85
N PHE A 603 5.51 25.04 -14.58
CA PHE A 603 6.54 23.98 -14.66
C PHE A 603 6.45 22.81 -13.68
N VAL A 604 5.68 21.79 -14.07
CA VAL A 604 6.09 20.40 -13.88
C VAL A 604 7.40 20.19 -14.69
N PRO A 605 8.51 19.77 -14.07
CA PRO A 605 9.77 19.58 -14.78
C PRO A 605 9.64 18.60 -15.97
N LYS A 606 10.25 18.94 -17.11
CA LYS A 606 10.23 18.15 -18.35
C LYS A 606 10.73 16.69 -18.21
N HIS A 607 11.42 16.36 -17.12
CA HIS A 607 11.91 14.99 -16.86
C HIS A 607 10.87 14.07 -16.20
N LEU A 608 9.67 14.58 -15.88
CA LEU A 608 8.56 13.81 -15.30
C LEU A 608 7.36 13.68 -16.26
N ARG A 609 7.56 13.81 -17.57
CA ARG A 609 6.52 13.55 -18.58
C ARG A 609 6.71 12.15 -19.20
N PRO A 610 5.71 11.26 -19.18
CA PRO A 610 5.71 10.05 -20.01
C PRO A 610 5.80 10.45 -21.49
N LYS A 611 6.70 9.78 -22.24
CA LYS A 611 7.10 10.15 -23.62
C LYS A 611 6.18 9.63 -24.74
N HIS A 612 4.95 9.24 -24.47
CA HIS A 612 4.02 8.79 -25.51
C HIS A 612 2.72 9.56 -25.40
N LEU A 613 2.55 10.58 -26.25
CA LEU A 613 1.29 11.13 -26.76
C LEU A 613 1.61 12.37 -27.62
N HIS A 614 2.04 12.12 -28.86
CA HIS A 614 2.00 13.12 -29.93
C HIS A 614 1.44 12.45 -31.19
N ALA A 615 0.11 12.41 -31.28
CA ALA A 615 -0.61 12.49 -32.53
C ALA A 615 -2.06 12.90 -32.19
N THR A 616 -2.63 13.80 -32.99
CA THR A 616 -4.02 14.23 -33.02
C THR A 616 -4.44 15.30 -32.00
N ALA A 617 -4.16 16.56 -32.34
CA ALA A 617 -4.96 17.71 -31.89
C ALA A 617 -4.89 18.85 -32.92
N ASP A 618 -5.06 18.52 -34.21
CA ASP A 618 -5.47 19.45 -35.26
C ASP A 618 -6.88 19.02 -35.68
N ALA A 619 -7.91 19.69 -35.14
CA ALA A 619 -9.29 19.82 -35.65
C ALA A 619 -10.30 20.02 -34.50
N ALA A 620 -10.54 21.27 -34.12
CA ALA A 620 -11.82 21.81 -33.60
C ALA A 620 -11.56 23.28 -33.19
N ALA A 621 -11.71 24.22 -34.12
CA ALA A 621 -12.91 25.05 -34.27
C ALA A 621 -13.01 26.10 -33.15
N ALA A 622 -12.70 27.40 -33.35
CA ALA A 622 -13.15 28.32 -34.40
C ALA A 622 -14.68 28.44 -34.47
N ALA A 623 -15.26 29.04 -33.41
CA ALA A 623 -16.54 29.74 -33.29
C ALA A 623 -16.57 30.16 -31.79
N GLU A 624 -16.85 31.38 -31.33
CA GLU A 624 -17.70 32.46 -31.81
C GLU A 624 -17.10 33.79 -31.32
N SER A 625 -16.99 34.76 -32.23
CA SER A 625 -16.87 36.18 -31.94
C SER A 625 -18.18 36.85 -32.35
N ASP A 626 -18.49 37.96 -31.68
CA ASP A 626 -19.53 38.96 -31.96
C ASP A 626 -20.81 38.87 -31.12
N SER A 627 -20.89 39.71 -30.08
CA SER A 627 -21.67 40.95 -30.18
C SER A 627 -21.52 41.81 -28.92
N VAL A 628 -21.37 43.12 -29.17
CA VAL A 628 -21.19 44.23 -28.23
C VAL A 628 -22.41 45.14 -28.30
N GLY A 629 -22.79 45.73 -27.15
CA GLY A 629 -23.64 46.93 -27.03
C GLY A 629 -25.11 46.61 -26.70
N THR A 630 -25.86 47.35 -25.87
CA THR A 630 -25.77 48.67 -25.22
C THR A 630 -26.92 48.71 -24.19
N ALA A 631 -26.69 49.06 -22.92
CA ALA A 631 -27.01 50.35 -22.27
C ALA A 631 -28.50 50.63 -21.89
N ARG A 632 -28.68 50.99 -20.61
CA ARG A 632 -29.66 51.90 -19.96
C ARG A 632 -31.05 51.39 -19.52
N ASP A 633 -31.27 51.40 -18.20
CA ASP A 633 -32.20 52.26 -17.40
C ASP A 633 -32.36 51.60 -16.00
N ALA A 634 -31.90 52.21 -14.89
CA ALA A 634 -32.51 53.28 -14.10
C ALA A 634 -33.89 52.91 -13.51
N ASP A 635 -33.94 52.47 -12.25
CA ASP A 635 -34.54 53.24 -11.13
C ASP A 635 -34.84 52.39 -9.87
N ASP A 636 -34.45 52.97 -8.74
CA ASP A 636 -35.16 53.05 -7.45
C ASP A 636 -35.77 51.81 -6.78
N HIS A 637 -35.12 51.37 -5.68
CA HIS A 637 -35.52 51.70 -4.31
C HIS A 637 -34.99 50.66 -3.30
N ALA A 638 -34.30 51.18 -2.29
CA ALA A 638 -34.15 50.58 -0.96
C ALA A 638 -34.46 51.71 0.05
N PRO A 639 -34.60 51.50 1.37
CA PRO A 639 -34.68 50.28 2.20
C PRO A 639 -35.87 50.45 3.22
N PRO A 640 -35.87 50.03 4.52
CA PRO A 640 -35.08 49.04 5.29
C PRO A 640 -35.90 48.16 6.29
N HIS A 641 -35.20 47.22 6.96
CA HIS A 641 -35.48 46.66 8.31
C HIS A 641 -36.78 45.82 8.50
N GLN A 642 -36.90 44.73 9.27
CA GLN A 642 -36.15 44.17 10.41
C GLN A 642 -36.65 42.70 10.67
N PRO A 643 -36.31 42.00 11.78
CA PRO A 643 -35.88 40.59 11.78
C PRO A 643 -36.95 39.55 12.18
N GLY A 644 -36.64 38.28 11.93
CA GLY A 644 -37.32 37.10 12.48
C GLY A 644 -36.46 35.86 12.27
#